data_AF-A0A935EG87-F1
#
_entry.id   AF-A0A935EG87-F1
#
_cell.length_a   1.000
_cell.length_b   1.000
_cell.length_c   1.000
_cell.angle_alpha   90.00
_cell.angle_beta   90.00
_cell.angle_gamma   90.00
#
_symmetry.space_group_name_H-M   'P 1'
#
loop_
_entity.id
_entity.type
_entity.pdbx_description
1 polymer ?
#
loop_
_entity_poly.entity_id
_entity_poly.type
_entity_poly.pdbx_seq_one_letter_code
_entity_poly.pdbx_strand_id
1 'polypeptide(L)'
;MALAAAAPAGHAAQDFLDLDLREVLDLEITTASRKPQSISQAAAAVHVITAEDIRRSPARTLPDLLRTVPGLQVASITSSTWAISARGLNGRSANKLLVLIDGRSVYSPLFSGVNWDAQDTALEDIERIEVVRGPGGTLWGANAFHGVINIITRSAASSQGTQLSLSAGNEQKIAASLKHGGKAGEDANYRFYVKGFDRDASRLTSTGASARDDWRAASAGARLDFGSGDSNAFTIQGDYHYGEAGEPTIVNLLRPPYRQYVPTQTRYEGANVVGRWQRQVSESDSLTLQVFLDYTHRDWAAHTRERRLTWDVDFQYHLRSVPRNDLIIGVGLRQSDDAFAAATRGIPSDALQFVQGQAGSGVQSMVSFFAQDDITLLPDHLTLTLGAKIEHLPETGTEVSPNVRMLWTPSASWSFWGAVSRAVRTPSRVDRRGQVVAAVELPAGFLLTQPEVLRGFNQISSPVPIVLQQGSGHVDAERVVAFEAGVKHRFSDTLSVDVAAFRNEYDRLRTAQLVPPACAPGGGIAPACLLNSPPGSVQYLIENSPVGNRTDGYGHGVEMAIDWTPVGPLRLQGAVSLFKSLTEANYAAGGVRDGPRFRHATRAVEPVGLLERGSQDRPHAGTASCRQYIAGNRHRRRWLHGAGRTPGVATPCQPGAGPSRTQPAACPAPGIRLRTAGCRAGLRRTIGVRQGHAEVLGSVRNPTHTARMHYPARLAAPLVALLAMFALLPMAVAQAPGTRERQIRAALVYKITRFVTWPGTVLPATGPFTFCHVSDDVTSQVLAGIEGRAIQDHRIRMRRLDGADSKAVAGCNLVYLTGTNALAADAMAAAVAASTLVVADGPRLGDNTAMVQLVPQDNRVTLAVDLALVRAAQLRIDATLLQMVEVRQ
;
A
#
# COMPACT_ATOMS: atom_id res chain seq x y z
N MET A 1 -19.57 35.62 36.14
CA MET A 1 -20.49 35.99 35.04
C MET A 1 -19.64 36.40 33.85
N ALA A 2 -19.47 35.51 32.88
CA ALA A 2 -18.67 35.73 31.68
C ALA A 2 -19.52 35.34 30.47
N LEU A 3 -19.48 36.13 29.40
CA LEU A 3 -20.25 35.83 28.19
C LEU A 3 -19.55 34.72 27.40
N ALA A 4 -20.20 33.55 27.30
CA ALA A 4 -19.86 32.57 26.29
C ALA A 4 -20.35 33.10 24.93
N ALA A 5 -19.42 33.47 24.05
CA ALA A 5 -19.74 33.78 22.67
C ALA A 5 -19.94 32.45 21.90
N ALA A 6 -21.20 32.12 21.61
CA ALA A 6 -21.52 30.91 20.85
C ALA A 6 -20.98 31.02 19.41
N ALA A 7 -20.13 30.06 19.01
CA ALA A 7 -19.67 29.94 17.64
C ALA A 7 -20.83 29.49 16.72
N PRO A 8 -20.88 29.92 15.45
CA PRO A 8 -22.03 29.68 14.57
C PRO A 8 -22.05 28.25 14.02
N ALA A 9 -22.68 27.33 14.76
CA ALA A 9 -22.91 25.92 14.37
C ALA A 9 -23.64 25.74 13.02
N GLY A 10 -24.19 26.81 12.45
CA GLY A 10 -24.87 26.80 11.15
C GLY A 10 -23.97 26.63 9.92
N HIS A 11 -22.67 26.97 9.97
CA HIS A 11 -21.82 26.89 8.76
C HIS A 11 -21.58 25.43 8.31
N ALA A 12 -21.18 24.54 9.23
CA ALA A 12 -20.96 23.12 8.91
C ALA A 12 -22.25 22.38 8.46
N ALA A 13 -23.43 22.97 8.67
CA ALA A 13 -24.68 22.47 8.12
C ALA A 13 -24.97 22.97 6.70
N GLN A 14 -24.38 24.11 6.28
CA GLN A 14 -24.61 24.70 4.96
C GLN A 14 -23.84 23.97 3.85
N ASP A 15 -22.61 23.51 4.11
CA ASP A 15 -21.85 22.64 3.19
C ASP A 15 -22.71 21.43 2.72
N PHE A 16 -23.41 20.77 3.64
CA PHE A 16 -24.29 19.62 3.34
C PHE A 16 -25.64 20.02 2.71
N LEU A 17 -26.05 21.28 2.79
CA LEU A 17 -27.27 21.77 2.14
C LEU A 17 -27.05 22.05 0.64
N ASP A 18 -25.81 22.25 0.21
CA ASP A 18 -25.51 22.68 -1.16
C ASP A 18 -24.95 21.57 -2.09
N LEU A 19 -24.46 20.44 -1.55
CA LEU A 19 -24.13 19.20 -2.31
C LEU A 19 -25.36 18.54 -2.98
N ASP A 20 -25.21 17.74 -4.04
CA ASP A 20 -26.33 16.91 -4.55
C ASP A 20 -26.71 15.81 -3.55
N LEU A 21 -27.99 15.43 -3.53
CA LEU A 21 -28.51 14.30 -2.74
C LEU A 21 -27.75 12.99 -3.07
N ARG A 22 -27.27 12.85 -4.31
CA ARG A 22 -26.47 11.70 -4.76
C ARG A 22 -25.05 11.71 -4.22
N GLU A 23 -24.41 12.87 -4.09
CA GLU A 23 -23.04 12.99 -3.58
C GLU A 23 -22.98 12.64 -2.08
N VAL A 24 -24.03 12.98 -1.33
CA VAL A 24 -24.24 12.56 0.06
C VAL A 24 -24.46 11.04 0.21
N LEU A 25 -24.76 10.33 -0.89
CA LEU A 25 -25.02 8.88 -0.93
C LEU A 25 -23.92 8.05 -1.61
N ASP A 26 -22.99 8.68 -2.33
CA ASP A 26 -21.91 8.00 -3.05
C ASP A 26 -20.75 7.59 -2.09
N LEU A 27 -19.61 7.12 -2.59
CA LEU A 27 -18.45 6.77 -1.74
C LEU A 27 -17.28 7.69 -2.05
N GLU A 28 -16.94 8.54 -1.08
CA GLU A 28 -15.77 9.42 -1.18
C GLU A 28 -14.45 8.62 -1.14
N ILE A 29 -13.54 8.99 -2.03
CA ILE A 29 -12.14 8.57 -2.03
C ILE A 29 -11.22 9.79 -2.00
N THR A 30 -9.97 9.59 -1.57
CA THR A 30 -8.94 10.66 -1.58
C THR A 30 -7.70 10.30 -2.40
N THR A 31 -7.44 9.02 -2.64
CA THR A 31 -6.14 8.54 -3.18
C THR A 31 -5.91 8.91 -4.64
N ALA A 32 -6.97 9.14 -5.43
CA ALA A 32 -6.85 9.48 -6.84
C ALA A 32 -6.55 10.97 -7.13
N SER A 33 -6.71 11.86 -6.15
CA SER A 33 -6.60 13.34 -6.28
C SER A 33 -5.94 14.06 -5.10
N ARG A 34 -5.70 13.39 -3.97
CA ARG A 34 -5.37 13.98 -2.64
C ARG A 34 -6.48 14.84 -1.99
N LYS A 35 -7.67 14.91 -2.59
CA LYS A 35 -8.89 15.59 -2.08
C LYS A 35 -10.11 14.65 -2.15
N PRO A 36 -11.17 14.84 -1.35
CA PRO A 36 -12.40 14.05 -1.49
C PRO A 36 -13.00 14.18 -2.89
N GLN A 37 -13.47 13.06 -3.45
CA GLN A 37 -14.23 12.97 -4.70
C GLN A 37 -15.00 11.65 -4.74
N SER A 38 -16.06 11.53 -5.56
CA SER A 38 -16.68 10.22 -5.79
C SER A 38 -15.84 9.31 -6.70
N ILE A 39 -15.91 7.99 -6.47
CA ILE A 39 -15.39 6.95 -7.36
C ILE A 39 -15.93 7.10 -8.80
N SER A 40 -17.17 7.58 -8.97
CA SER A 40 -17.82 7.81 -10.27
C SER A 40 -17.23 8.98 -11.05
N GLN A 41 -16.67 9.98 -10.33
CA GLN A 41 -15.99 11.16 -10.88
C GLN A 41 -14.48 10.94 -11.07
N ALA A 42 -13.89 9.91 -10.45
CA ALA A 42 -12.45 9.66 -10.55
C ALA A 42 -11.99 9.21 -11.95
N ALA A 43 -11.15 10.00 -12.61
CA ALA A 43 -10.54 9.72 -13.92
C ALA A 43 -9.41 8.66 -13.87
N ALA A 44 -9.63 7.56 -13.15
CA ALA A 44 -8.68 6.47 -12.97
C ALA A 44 -9.38 5.14 -12.65
N ALA A 45 -8.66 4.03 -12.85
CA ALA A 45 -9.03 2.69 -12.43
C ALA A 45 -8.86 2.55 -10.90
N VAL A 46 -9.94 2.78 -10.15
CA VAL A 46 -9.94 2.73 -8.68
C VAL A 46 -10.79 1.54 -8.21
N HIS A 47 -10.40 0.93 -7.10
CA HIS A 47 -11.23 -0.01 -6.35
C HIS A 47 -11.10 0.30 -4.84
N VAL A 48 -12.18 0.10 -4.09
CA VAL A 48 -12.22 0.37 -2.65
C VAL A 48 -12.75 -0.85 -1.93
N ILE A 49 -11.97 -1.37 -0.99
CA ILE A 49 -12.45 -2.35 -0.02
C ILE A 49 -13.02 -1.57 1.16
N THR A 50 -14.33 -1.61 1.36
CA THR A 50 -14.99 -0.93 2.48
C THR A 50 -14.84 -1.71 3.77
N ALA A 51 -15.03 -1.07 4.94
CA ALA A 51 -15.08 -1.78 6.21
C ALA A 51 -16.11 -2.93 6.25
N GLU A 52 -17.21 -2.87 5.47
CA GLU A 52 -18.17 -3.98 5.42
C GLU A 52 -17.65 -5.16 4.60
N ASP A 53 -16.94 -4.90 3.50
CA ASP A 53 -16.24 -5.95 2.75
C ASP A 53 -15.19 -6.64 3.63
N ILE A 54 -14.49 -5.87 4.47
CA ILE A 54 -13.55 -6.39 5.47
C ILE A 54 -14.27 -7.26 6.50
N ARG A 55 -15.37 -6.77 7.12
CA ARG A 55 -16.16 -7.50 8.13
C ARG A 55 -16.77 -8.80 7.61
N ARG A 56 -17.20 -8.84 6.34
CA ARG A 56 -17.73 -10.06 5.69
C ARG A 56 -16.64 -11.01 5.20
N SER A 57 -15.39 -10.56 5.07
CA SER A 57 -14.30 -11.39 4.54
C SER A 57 -13.78 -12.42 5.57
N PRO A 58 -13.29 -13.58 5.10
CA PRO A 58 -12.52 -14.51 5.93
C PRO A 58 -11.04 -14.07 6.08
N ALA A 59 -10.68 -12.83 5.71
CA ALA A 59 -9.30 -12.36 5.72
C ALA A 59 -8.69 -12.33 7.13
N ARG A 60 -7.37 -12.45 7.22
CA ARG A 60 -6.62 -12.37 8.48
C ARG A 60 -5.49 -11.33 8.44
N THR A 61 -5.04 -10.95 7.26
CA THR A 61 -3.98 -9.96 7.03
C THR A 61 -4.39 -8.94 5.97
N LEU A 62 -3.71 -7.79 5.92
CA LEU A 62 -3.87 -6.80 4.84
C LEU A 62 -3.65 -7.42 3.44
N PRO A 63 -2.58 -8.22 3.19
CA PRO A 63 -2.45 -9.02 1.98
C PRO A 63 -3.63 -9.93 1.63
N ASP A 64 -4.34 -10.49 2.62
CA ASP A 64 -5.50 -11.35 2.34
C ASP A 64 -6.68 -10.54 1.76
N LEU A 65 -6.92 -9.33 2.27
CA LEU A 65 -7.90 -8.39 1.72
C LEU A 65 -7.51 -7.96 0.29
N LEU A 66 -6.24 -7.65 0.07
CA LEU A 66 -5.74 -7.19 -1.24
C LEU A 66 -5.90 -8.23 -2.38
N ARG A 67 -6.31 -9.47 -2.09
CA ARG A 67 -6.68 -10.47 -3.12
C ARG A 67 -8.03 -10.23 -3.78
N THR A 68 -8.94 -9.46 -3.19
CA THR A 68 -10.25 -9.16 -3.81
C THR A 68 -10.15 -8.09 -4.90
N VAL A 69 -9.05 -7.34 -4.92
CA VAL A 69 -8.87 -6.17 -5.79
C VAL A 69 -8.62 -6.60 -7.25
N PRO A 70 -9.41 -6.12 -8.23
CA PRO A 70 -9.15 -6.36 -9.65
C PRO A 70 -7.74 -5.89 -10.03
N GLY A 71 -7.08 -6.54 -11.00
CA GLY A 71 -5.77 -6.13 -11.54
C GLY A 71 -4.55 -6.32 -10.63
N LEU A 72 -4.75 -6.68 -9.36
CA LEU A 72 -3.66 -6.97 -8.40
C LEU A 72 -3.23 -8.44 -8.45
N GLN A 73 -1.93 -8.66 -8.30
CA GLN A 73 -1.30 -9.96 -8.18
C GLN A 73 -0.70 -10.09 -6.77
N VAL A 74 -1.33 -10.90 -5.92
CA VAL A 74 -0.95 -11.11 -4.52
C VAL A 74 -0.55 -12.57 -4.28
N ALA A 75 0.74 -12.87 -4.46
CA ALA A 75 1.30 -14.18 -4.17
C ALA A 75 1.76 -14.23 -2.70
N SER A 76 1.34 -15.26 -1.94
CA SER A 76 2.01 -15.63 -0.69
C SER A 76 3.25 -16.47 -1.03
N ILE A 77 4.35 -16.21 -0.33
CA ILE A 77 5.64 -16.90 -0.46
C ILE A 77 5.93 -17.71 0.80
N THR A 78 5.54 -17.18 1.96
CA THR A 78 5.48 -17.84 3.27
C THR A 78 4.20 -17.41 3.99
N SER A 79 3.95 -17.88 5.22
CA SER A 79 2.87 -17.39 6.09
C SER A 79 2.92 -15.87 6.37
N SER A 80 4.10 -15.26 6.18
CA SER A 80 4.48 -13.90 6.59
C SER A 80 5.07 -13.04 5.46
N THR A 81 5.26 -13.59 4.25
CA THR A 81 5.84 -12.87 3.11
C THR A 81 4.92 -12.94 1.89
N TRP A 82 4.63 -11.78 1.31
CA TRP A 82 3.79 -11.63 0.11
C TRP A 82 4.45 -10.76 -0.95
N ALA A 83 4.25 -11.11 -2.21
CA ALA A 83 4.62 -10.33 -3.38
C ALA A 83 3.36 -9.71 -4.01
N ILE A 84 3.20 -8.40 -3.83
CA ILE A 84 2.00 -7.63 -4.19
C ILE A 84 2.33 -6.59 -5.26
N SER A 85 1.77 -6.76 -6.46
CA SER A 85 1.94 -5.84 -7.59
C SER A 85 0.62 -5.65 -8.34
N ALA A 86 0.56 -4.68 -9.25
CA ALA A 86 -0.51 -4.56 -10.24
C ALA A 86 0.09 -4.69 -11.65
N ARG A 87 -0.69 -5.22 -12.61
CA ARG A 87 -0.34 -5.24 -14.05
C ARG A 87 1.02 -5.89 -14.42
N GLY A 88 1.52 -6.81 -13.57
CA GLY A 88 2.73 -7.59 -13.80
C GLY A 88 4.01 -7.00 -13.20
N LEU A 89 5.15 -7.56 -13.62
CA LEU A 89 6.48 -7.33 -13.03
C LEU A 89 6.55 -7.69 -11.52
N ASN A 90 5.78 -8.71 -11.11
CA ASN A 90 5.77 -9.20 -9.73
C ASN A 90 7.04 -10.01 -9.38
N GLY A 91 7.36 -10.07 -8.10
CA GLY A 91 8.48 -10.82 -7.54
C GLY A 91 8.62 -10.55 -6.05
N ARG A 92 9.46 -11.31 -5.32
CA ARG A 92 9.51 -11.28 -3.84
C ARG A 92 9.57 -9.89 -3.20
N SER A 93 10.30 -8.95 -3.79
CA SER A 93 10.44 -7.57 -3.28
C SER A 93 9.37 -6.58 -3.78
N ALA A 94 8.56 -6.98 -4.77
CA ALA A 94 7.39 -6.29 -5.33
C ALA A 94 7.50 -4.74 -5.42
N ASN A 95 8.54 -4.26 -6.09
CA ASN A 95 9.05 -2.89 -5.92
C ASN A 95 8.36 -1.79 -6.75
N LYS A 96 7.05 -1.91 -7.03
CA LYS A 96 6.35 -1.07 -8.02
C LYS A 96 4.99 -0.51 -7.55
N LEU A 97 4.62 -0.70 -6.29
CA LEU A 97 3.47 -0.05 -5.68
C LEU A 97 3.93 0.79 -4.49
N LEU A 98 3.39 2.01 -4.36
CA LEU A 98 3.46 2.75 -3.11
C LEU A 98 2.35 2.27 -2.19
N VAL A 99 2.66 2.10 -0.91
CA VAL A 99 1.69 1.73 0.12
C VAL A 99 1.73 2.75 1.26
N LEU A 100 0.54 3.20 1.64
CA LEU A 100 0.31 4.22 2.66
C LEU A 100 -0.60 3.65 3.76
N ILE A 101 -0.35 4.04 5.01
CA ILE A 101 -1.28 3.87 6.13
C ILE A 101 -1.50 5.25 6.74
N ASP A 102 -2.73 5.76 6.68
CA ASP A 102 -3.08 7.14 7.08
C ASP A 102 -2.10 8.19 6.51
N GLY A 103 -1.76 8.06 5.22
CA GLY A 103 -0.81 8.93 4.52
C GLY A 103 0.68 8.69 4.83
N ARG A 104 1.04 7.92 5.87
CA ARG A 104 2.43 7.53 6.14
C ARG A 104 2.87 6.42 5.19
N SER A 105 4.02 6.63 4.54
CA SER A 105 4.62 5.70 3.58
C SER A 105 5.34 4.53 4.27
N VAL A 106 4.82 3.31 4.14
CA VAL A 106 5.40 2.08 4.73
C VAL A 106 6.45 1.39 3.83
N TYR A 107 7.00 2.14 2.88
CA TYR A 107 7.95 1.70 1.86
C TYR A 107 9.39 1.69 2.37
N SER A 108 10.10 0.57 2.21
CA SER A 108 11.46 0.36 2.72
C SER A 108 12.54 0.70 1.68
N PRO A 109 13.44 1.69 1.92
CA PRO A 109 14.52 2.04 0.99
C PRO A 109 15.59 0.93 0.81
N LEU A 110 15.62 -0.09 1.67
CA LEU A 110 16.56 -1.22 1.53
C LEU A 110 16.40 -1.92 0.17
N PHE A 111 15.16 -2.28 -0.19
CA PHE A 111 14.83 -3.03 -1.40
C PHE A 111 13.74 -2.37 -2.26
N SER A 112 13.31 -1.16 -1.89
CA SER A 112 12.21 -0.41 -2.52
C SER A 112 10.89 -1.18 -2.49
N GLY A 113 10.41 -1.61 -1.32
CA GLY A 113 9.15 -2.34 -1.19
C GLY A 113 8.66 -2.46 0.27
N VAL A 114 7.60 -3.22 0.52
CA VAL A 114 6.91 -3.26 1.83
C VAL A 114 7.23 -4.53 2.62
N ASN A 115 7.57 -4.36 3.90
CA ASN A 115 7.61 -5.45 4.90
C ASN A 115 6.19 -5.72 5.41
N TRP A 116 5.44 -6.55 4.70
CA TRP A 116 4.02 -6.83 5.00
C TRP A 116 3.77 -7.49 6.36
N ASP A 117 4.72 -8.25 6.88
CA ASP A 117 4.68 -8.80 8.24
C ASP A 117 4.75 -7.74 9.35
N ALA A 118 5.36 -6.58 9.06
CA ALA A 118 5.35 -5.42 9.96
C ALA A 118 4.07 -4.56 9.82
N GLN A 119 3.23 -4.80 8.79
CA GLN A 119 1.99 -4.05 8.57
C GLN A 119 0.78 -4.83 9.09
N ASP A 120 0.70 -4.99 10.41
CA ASP A 120 -0.39 -5.73 11.07
C ASP A 120 -1.43 -4.79 11.72
N THR A 121 -1.99 -3.87 10.95
CA THR A 121 -3.13 -3.03 11.37
C THR A 121 -4.32 -3.91 11.79
N ALA A 122 -5.06 -3.52 12.83
CA ALA A 122 -6.31 -4.19 13.19
C ALA A 122 -7.32 -4.01 12.03
N LEU A 123 -7.84 -5.10 11.47
CA LEU A 123 -8.70 -5.03 10.27
C LEU A 123 -10.04 -4.35 10.59
N GLU A 124 -10.52 -4.56 11.81
CA GLU A 124 -11.66 -3.91 12.45
C GLU A 124 -11.47 -2.39 12.70
N ASP A 125 -10.25 -1.86 12.58
CA ASP A 125 -9.95 -0.43 12.64
C ASP A 125 -9.70 0.21 11.27
N ILE A 126 -9.73 -0.57 10.20
CA ILE A 126 -9.71 -0.04 8.84
C ILE A 126 -11.12 0.49 8.52
N GLU A 127 -11.17 1.73 8.03
CA GLU A 127 -12.39 2.35 7.50
C GLU A 127 -12.60 1.94 6.03
N ARG A 128 -11.51 1.97 5.26
CA ARG A 128 -11.43 1.43 3.89
C ARG A 128 -9.98 1.26 3.44
N ILE A 129 -9.79 0.45 2.39
CA ILE A 129 -8.54 0.39 1.61
C ILE A 129 -8.86 0.90 0.20
N GLU A 130 -8.28 2.04 -0.17
CA GLU A 130 -8.37 2.60 -1.52
C GLU A 130 -7.18 2.11 -2.36
N VAL A 131 -7.45 1.53 -3.54
CA VAL A 131 -6.41 1.08 -4.47
C VAL A 131 -6.60 1.74 -5.83
N VAL A 132 -5.61 2.54 -6.24
CA VAL A 132 -5.53 3.16 -7.57
C VAL A 132 -4.56 2.35 -8.41
N ARG A 133 -5.00 1.87 -9.57
CA ARG A 133 -4.17 1.16 -10.55
C ARG A 133 -3.77 2.11 -11.67
N GLY A 134 -2.52 2.01 -12.11
CA GLY A 134 -1.89 2.99 -13.00
C GLY A 134 -0.95 3.96 -12.26
N PRO A 135 -0.10 4.72 -12.97
CA PRO A 135 0.93 5.54 -12.32
C PRO A 135 0.35 6.68 -11.46
N GLY A 136 0.71 6.70 -10.17
CA GLY A 136 0.29 7.71 -9.18
C GLY A 136 1.30 8.85 -8.96
N GLY A 137 2.37 8.90 -9.75
CA GLY A 137 3.56 9.73 -9.51
C GLY A 137 3.31 11.23 -9.33
N THR A 138 2.30 11.79 -9.98
CA THR A 138 1.98 13.23 -9.95
C THR A 138 1.44 13.74 -8.61
N LEU A 139 0.87 12.88 -7.80
CA LEU A 139 0.38 13.24 -6.46
C LEU A 139 1.33 12.66 -5.41
N TRP A 140 1.56 11.36 -5.51
CA TRP A 140 2.22 10.60 -4.47
C TRP A 140 3.75 10.60 -4.59
N GLY A 141 4.27 10.79 -5.80
CA GLY A 141 5.70 10.80 -6.07
C GLY A 141 6.27 9.46 -6.50
N ALA A 142 7.59 9.38 -6.50
CA ALA A 142 8.34 8.23 -6.94
C ALA A 142 7.94 6.97 -6.15
N ASN A 143 8.02 5.83 -6.83
CA ASN A 143 7.57 4.50 -6.41
C ASN A 143 6.06 4.24 -6.49
N ALA A 144 5.22 5.25 -6.74
CA ALA A 144 3.83 5.08 -7.19
C ALA A 144 3.77 4.64 -8.68
N PHE A 145 4.48 3.56 -9.01
CA PHE A 145 4.89 3.21 -10.37
C PHE A 145 3.79 2.48 -11.16
N HIS A 146 3.19 1.44 -10.58
CA HIS A 146 2.03 0.72 -11.13
C HIS A 146 0.71 1.06 -10.41
N GLY A 147 0.77 1.81 -9.31
CA GLY A 147 -0.40 2.09 -8.47
C GLY A 147 -0.03 2.58 -7.07
N VAL A 148 -1.07 2.87 -6.30
CA VAL A 148 -1.02 3.27 -4.89
C VAL A 148 -2.08 2.48 -4.11
N ILE A 149 -1.68 1.93 -2.98
CA ILE A 149 -2.58 1.33 -1.97
C ILE A 149 -2.58 2.29 -0.77
N ASN A 150 -3.75 2.76 -0.35
CA ASN A 150 -3.90 3.65 0.79
C ASN A 150 -4.89 3.03 1.79
N ILE A 151 -4.38 2.68 2.97
CA ILE A 151 -5.14 2.08 4.06
C ILE A 151 -5.52 3.21 5.02
N ILE A 152 -6.81 3.44 5.19
CA ILE A 152 -7.34 4.55 6.00
C ILE A 152 -7.96 3.96 7.26
N THR A 153 -7.47 4.37 8.43
CA THR A 153 -8.00 3.90 9.72
C THR A 153 -9.13 4.80 10.21
N ARG A 154 -10.11 4.16 10.87
CA ARG A 154 -11.26 4.81 11.48
C ARG A 154 -10.84 5.94 12.41
N SER A 155 -11.56 7.04 12.35
CA SER A 155 -11.48 8.12 13.34
C SER A 155 -11.78 7.61 14.75
N ALA A 156 -11.22 8.26 15.77
CA ALA A 156 -11.54 7.98 17.16
C ALA A 156 -13.04 8.19 17.46
N ALA A 157 -13.66 9.19 16.82
CA ALA A 157 -15.10 9.48 16.93
C ALA A 157 -15.99 8.33 16.38
N SER A 158 -15.52 7.56 15.39
CA SER A 158 -16.22 6.39 14.84
C SER A 158 -15.80 5.05 15.49
N SER A 159 -14.98 5.11 16.55
CA SER A 159 -14.39 3.95 17.24
C SER A 159 -14.73 3.90 18.74
N GLN A 160 -15.87 4.49 19.13
CA GLN A 160 -16.30 4.63 20.52
C GLN A 160 -16.76 3.30 21.15
N GLY A 161 -16.60 3.18 22.48
CA GLY A 161 -16.92 1.96 23.24
C GLY A 161 -15.77 0.96 23.28
N THR A 162 -16.01 -0.21 23.87
CA THR A 162 -15.03 -1.31 23.97
C THR A 162 -15.36 -2.42 22.98
N GLN A 163 -14.36 -2.89 22.24
CA GLN A 163 -14.46 -4.05 21.35
C GLN A 163 -13.38 -5.08 21.71
N LEU A 164 -13.81 -6.32 21.94
CA LEU A 164 -12.92 -7.48 22.09
C LEU A 164 -13.14 -8.39 20.87
N SER A 165 -12.07 -8.74 20.17
CA SER A 165 -12.07 -9.76 19.12
C SER A 165 -11.23 -10.95 19.57
N LEU A 166 -11.73 -12.16 19.32
CA LEU A 166 -11.04 -13.42 19.56
C LEU A 166 -11.24 -14.33 18.34
N SER A 167 -10.16 -14.94 17.87
CA SER A 167 -10.21 -15.92 16.78
C SER A 167 -9.25 -17.07 17.05
N ALA A 168 -9.59 -18.25 16.54
CA ALA A 168 -8.76 -19.45 16.56
C ALA A 168 -8.99 -20.26 15.27
N GLY A 169 -8.05 -21.14 14.92
CA GLY A 169 -8.09 -21.91 13.68
C GLY A 169 -6.92 -22.88 13.55
N ASN A 170 -6.87 -23.61 12.43
CA ASN A 170 -5.86 -24.63 12.15
C ASN A 170 -4.48 -24.07 11.80
N GLU A 171 -4.42 -22.93 11.09
CA GLU A 171 -3.15 -22.25 10.78
C GLU A 171 -2.91 -21.07 11.75
N GLN A 172 -3.90 -20.20 11.93
CA GLN A 172 -3.85 -19.13 12.94
C GLN A 172 -4.45 -19.67 14.25
N LYS A 173 -3.60 -20.31 15.06
CA LYS A 173 -3.95 -20.94 16.35
C LYS A 173 -4.82 -20.04 17.22
N ILE A 174 -4.37 -18.80 17.41
CA ILE A 174 -5.07 -17.79 18.20
C ILE A 174 -4.70 -16.39 17.71
N ALA A 175 -5.68 -15.48 17.66
CA ALA A 175 -5.45 -14.05 17.67
C ALA A 175 -6.47 -13.37 18.59
N ALA A 176 -6.02 -12.33 19.29
CA ALA A 176 -6.86 -11.51 20.15
C ALA A 176 -6.60 -10.02 19.86
N SER A 177 -7.64 -9.21 19.91
CA SER A 177 -7.53 -7.74 19.95
C SER A 177 -8.50 -7.16 20.97
N LEU A 178 -8.05 -6.12 21.66
CA LEU A 178 -8.87 -5.30 22.56
C LEU A 178 -8.70 -3.85 22.15
N LYS A 179 -9.81 -3.19 21.83
CA LYS A 179 -9.91 -1.77 21.52
C LYS A 179 -10.85 -1.10 22.51
N HIS A 180 -10.53 0.15 22.84
CA HIS A 180 -11.46 1.05 23.52
C HIS A 180 -11.34 2.46 22.93
N GLY A 181 -12.48 3.13 22.73
CA GLY A 181 -12.53 4.54 22.38
C GLY A 181 -13.55 5.31 23.21
N GLY A 182 -13.27 6.59 23.43
CA GLY A 182 -14.08 7.48 24.25
C GLY A 182 -13.92 8.95 23.85
N LYS A 183 -14.57 9.84 24.60
CA LYS A 183 -14.38 11.30 24.53
C LYS A 183 -13.47 11.78 25.66
N ALA A 184 -12.74 12.87 25.41
CA ALA A 184 -11.98 13.61 26.42
C ALA A 184 -12.43 15.08 26.42
N GLY A 185 -13.49 15.39 27.15
CA GLY A 185 -14.22 16.65 27.03
C GLY A 185 -15.20 16.64 25.85
N GLU A 186 -15.52 17.81 25.30
CA GLU A 186 -16.55 17.94 24.26
C GLU A 186 -15.97 17.75 22.84
N ASP A 187 -14.81 18.35 22.56
CA ASP A 187 -14.24 18.47 21.20
C ASP A 187 -13.17 17.44 20.83
N ALA A 188 -12.79 16.54 21.77
CA ALA A 188 -11.74 15.54 21.57
C ALA A 188 -12.24 14.11 21.75
N ASN A 189 -11.83 13.23 20.84
CA ASN A 189 -12.16 11.80 20.80
C ASN A 189 -10.86 10.99 20.79
N TYR A 190 -10.77 9.93 21.58
CA TYR A 190 -9.61 9.04 21.61
C TYR A 190 -9.97 7.58 21.31
N ARG A 191 -8.99 6.83 20.80
CA ARG A 191 -8.98 5.36 20.64
C ARG A 191 -7.64 4.84 21.14
N PHE A 192 -7.64 3.72 21.85
CA PHE A 192 -6.46 2.87 22.01
C PHE A 192 -6.80 1.42 21.65
N TYR A 193 -5.81 0.68 21.16
CA TYR A 193 -5.91 -0.75 20.89
C TYR A 193 -4.66 -1.50 21.31
N VAL A 194 -4.82 -2.79 21.61
CA VAL A 194 -3.77 -3.80 21.72
C VAL A 194 -4.22 -5.05 20.98
N LYS A 195 -3.32 -5.72 20.26
CA LYS A 195 -3.59 -7.00 19.58
C LYS A 195 -2.35 -7.89 19.52
N GLY A 196 -2.56 -9.17 19.29
CA GLY A 196 -1.50 -10.11 18.96
C GLY A 196 -2.02 -11.49 18.54
N PHE A 197 -1.16 -12.27 17.90
CA PHE A 197 -1.49 -13.60 17.37
C PHE A 197 -0.30 -14.56 17.35
N ASP A 198 -0.62 -15.86 17.27
CA ASP A 198 0.30 -16.95 16.93
C ASP A 198 -0.24 -17.72 15.71
N ARG A 199 0.59 -17.87 14.68
CA ARG A 199 0.29 -18.55 13.42
C ARG A 199 1.34 -19.62 13.16
N ASP A 200 0.88 -20.84 12.92
CA ASP A 200 1.75 -21.97 12.60
C ASP A 200 2.46 -21.81 11.26
N ALA A 201 3.60 -22.50 11.16
CA ALA A 201 4.32 -22.67 9.92
C ALA A 201 3.48 -23.44 8.89
N SER A 202 3.49 -22.97 7.66
CA SER A 202 2.84 -23.61 6.51
C SER A 202 3.46 -24.98 6.20
N ARG A 203 2.85 -25.73 5.28
CA ARG A 203 3.33 -27.06 4.88
C ARG A 203 3.78 -27.07 3.43
N LEU A 204 4.97 -27.63 3.19
CA LEU A 204 5.54 -27.80 1.86
C LEU A 204 4.67 -28.77 1.04
N THR A 205 4.13 -28.31 -0.08
CA THR A 205 3.19 -29.07 -0.93
C THR A 205 3.79 -30.38 -1.46
N SER A 206 5.11 -30.46 -1.62
CA SER A 206 5.82 -31.63 -2.13
C SER A 206 6.13 -32.73 -1.10
N THR A 207 6.04 -32.44 0.21
CA THR A 207 6.44 -33.39 1.28
C THR A 207 5.52 -33.40 2.50
N GLY A 208 4.59 -32.45 2.62
CA GLY A 208 3.75 -32.26 3.81
C GLY A 208 4.51 -31.75 5.05
N ALA A 209 5.84 -31.61 4.98
CA ALA A 209 6.67 -31.15 6.09
C ALA A 209 6.45 -29.65 6.37
N SER A 210 6.65 -29.25 7.63
CA SER A 210 6.62 -27.83 8.01
C SER A 210 7.67 -27.03 7.22
N ALA A 211 7.23 -25.92 6.64
CA ALA A 211 8.05 -24.94 5.96
C ALA A 211 8.80 -24.01 6.93
N ARG A 212 8.67 -24.20 8.27
CA ARG A 212 9.39 -23.46 9.32
C ARG A 212 9.30 -21.93 9.18
N ASP A 213 8.13 -21.48 8.78
CA ASP A 213 7.72 -20.10 8.59
C ASP A 213 6.60 -19.72 9.56
N ASP A 214 6.70 -20.12 10.83
CA ASP A 214 5.76 -19.71 11.87
C ASP A 214 5.84 -18.19 12.10
N TRP A 215 4.72 -17.56 12.44
CA TRP A 215 4.65 -16.11 12.53
C TRP A 215 3.82 -15.67 13.72
N ARG A 216 4.42 -14.82 14.55
CA ARG A 216 3.78 -14.24 15.74
C ARG A 216 4.08 -12.75 15.78
N ALA A 217 3.07 -11.94 16.07
CA ALA A 217 3.25 -10.51 16.26
C ALA A 217 2.30 -9.98 17.34
N ALA A 218 2.65 -8.82 17.87
CA ALA A 218 1.80 -8.00 18.72
C ALA A 218 1.96 -6.53 18.34
N SER A 219 0.87 -5.77 18.39
CA SER A 219 0.87 -4.34 18.15
C SER A 219 -0.07 -3.63 19.12
N ALA A 220 0.25 -2.36 19.39
CA ALA A 220 -0.52 -1.49 20.26
C ALA A 220 -0.44 -0.06 19.71
N GLY A 221 -1.54 0.68 19.75
CA GLY A 221 -1.56 2.04 19.24
C GLY A 221 -2.65 2.89 19.85
N ALA A 222 -2.47 4.21 19.70
CA ALA A 222 -3.39 5.21 20.19
C ALA A 222 -3.63 6.29 19.12
N ARG A 223 -4.84 6.85 19.11
CA ARG A 223 -5.26 7.96 18.25
C ARG A 223 -6.09 8.94 19.05
N LEU A 224 -5.86 10.23 18.84
CA LEU A 224 -6.59 11.36 19.41
C LEU A 224 -6.97 12.30 18.25
N ASP A 225 -8.26 12.47 18.00
CA ASP A 225 -8.80 13.44 17.05
C ASP A 225 -9.50 14.57 17.84
N PHE A 226 -9.14 15.83 17.59
CA PHE A 226 -9.70 17.00 18.30
C PHE A 226 -9.97 18.19 17.38
N GLY A 227 -10.87 19.09 17.78
CA GLY A 227 -11.35 20.20 16.92
C GLY A 227 -12.15 19.71 15.71
N SER A 228 -12.70 18.49 15.77
CA SER A 228 -13.29 17.78 14.62
C SER A 228 -14.68 18.28 14.18
N GLY A 229 -15.09 19.47 14.65
CA GLY A 229 -16.24 20.24 14.16
C GLY A 229 -15.93 21.71 13.89
N ASP A 230 -14.67 22.14 14.07
CA ASP A 230 -14.21 23.52 13.91
C ASP A 230 -13.60 23.78 12.53
N SER A 231 -13.26 25.04 12.28
CA SER A 231 -12.34 25.44 11.19
C SER A 231 -10.93 24.85 11.31
N ASN A 232 -10.58 24.17 12.41
CA ASN A 232 -9.25 23.60 12.67
C ASN A 232 -9.36 22.21 13.30
N ALA A 233 -9.18 21.16 12.49
CA ALA A 233 -9.19 19.77 12.96
C ALA A 233 -7.76 19.24 13.12
N PHE A 234 -7.51 18.47 14.19
CA PHE A 234 -6.22 17.88 14.51
C PHE A 234 -6.36 16.37 14.74
N THR A 235 -5.39 15.60 14.24
CA THR A 235 -5.18 14.19 14.57
C THR A 235 -3.76 14.01 15.10
N ILE A 236 -3.61 13.30 16.21
CA ILE A 236 -2.34 12.74 16.66
C ILE A 236 -2.55 11.24 16.83
N GLN A 237 -1.72 10.42 16.20
CA GLN A 237 -1.75 8.97 16.39
C GLN A 237 -0.34 8.38 16.46
N GLY A 238 -0.21 7.19 17.03
CA GLY A 238 1.03 6.44 17.01
C GLY A 238 0.84 4.99 17.43
N ASP A 239 1.64 4.11 16.83
CA ASP A 239 1.59 2.65 17.04
C ASP A 239 3.00 2.11 17.29
N TYR A 240 3.09 1.13 18.18
CA TYR A 240 4.23 0.23 18.35
C TYR A 240 3.86 -1.18 17.87
N HIS A 241 4.80 -1.87 17.24
CA HIS A 241 4.66 -3.28 16.88
C HIS A 241 5.95 -4.06 17.15
N TYR A 242 5.80 -5.34 17.47
CA TYR A 242 6.88 -6.33 17.58
C TYR A 242 6.44 -7.63 16.91
N GLY A 243 7.36 -8.34 16.25
CA GLY A 243 7.08 -9.68 15.75
C GLY A 243 8.31 -10.53 15.50
N GLU A 244 8.06 -11.84 15.43
CA GLU A 244 9.02 -12.86 15.02
C GLU A 244 8.41 -13.67 13.87
N ALA A 245 9.09 -13.67 12.72
CA ALA A 245 8.70 -14.41 11.53
C ALA A 245 9.79 -15.44 11.19
N GLY A 246 9.43 -16.72 11.23
CA GLY A 246 10.24 -17.81 10.70
C GLY A 246 10.41 -17.68 9.19
N GLU A 247 11.59 -18.01 8.69
CA GLU A 247 11.86 -18.17 7.27
C GLU A 247 13.06 -19.10 7.05
N PRO A 248 12.92 -20.19 6.27
CA PRO A 248 14.07 -20.90 5.73
C PRO A 248 14.76 -20.04 4.69
N THR A 249 16.07 -19.85 4.83
CA THR A 249 16.90 -19.30 3.75
C THR A 249 17.98 -20.30 3.35
N ILE A 250 18.55 -20.09 2.16
CA ILE A 250 19.68 -20.85 1.66
C ILE A 250 20.95 -20.11 2.07
N VAL A 251 21.79 -20.74 2.89
CA VAL A 251 23.16 -20.28 3.11
C VAL A 251 24.09 -20.99 2.14
N ASN A 252 24.99 -20.21 1.54
CA ASN A 252 26.06 -20.72 0.69
C ASN A 252 27.26 -21.15 1.56
N LEU A 253 27.97 -22.21 1.20
CA LEU A 253 29.11 -22.78 1.93
C LEU A 253 30.29 -23.00 0.98
N LEU A 254 31.54 -22.90 1.47
CA LEU A 254 32.74 -23.28 0.68
C LEU A 254 33.02 -24.80 0.63
N ARG A 255 32.24 -25.60 1.35
CA ARG A 255 32.33 -27.07 1.40
C ARG A 255 31.02 -27.72 0.95
N PRO A 256 31.02 -29.00 0.51
CA PRO A 256 29.80 -29.76 0.29
C PRO A 256 28.86 -29.68 1.50
N PRO A 257 27.53 -29.49 1.32
CA PRO A 257 26.79 -29.49 0.05
C PRO A 257 26.81 -28.18 -0.77
N TYR A 258 27.64 -27.18 -0.40
CA TYR A 258 27.78 -25.84 -1.01
C TYR A 258 26.55 -24.92 -0.90
N ARG A 259 25.34 -25.47 -0.82
CA ARG A 259 24.10 -24.78 -0.43
C ARG A 259 23.40 -25.59 0.66
N GLN A 260 22.97 -24.93 1.74
CA GLN A 260 22.24 -25.54 2.84
C GLN A 260 21.01 -24.68 3.19
N TYR A 261 19.84 -25.31 3.31
CA TYR A 261 18.68 -24.68 3.93
C TYR A 261 18.89 -24.58 5.44
N VAL A 262 18.76 -23.37 5.97
CA VAL A 262 18.84 -23.08 7.41
C VAL A 262 17.53 -22.41 7.82
N PRO A 263 16.79 -22.93 8.83
CA PRO A 263 15.66 -22.22 9.38
C PRO A 263 16.16 -21.00 10.15
N THR A 264 15.69 -19.83 9.77
CA THR A 264 16.02 -18.57 10.42
C THR A 264 14.78 -17.91 10.98
N GLN A 265 14.98 -16.93 11.86
CA GLN A 265 13.89 -16.16 12.45
C GLN A 265 14.22 -14.68 12.31
N THR A 266 13.47 -13.99 11.46
CA THR A 266 13.51 -12.55 11.37
C THR A 266 12.79 -11.97 12.58
N ARG A 267 13.42 -11.02 13.27
CA ARG A 267 12.80 -10.28 14.37
C ARG A 267 12.67 -8.82 13.99
N TYR A 268 11.56 -8.20 14.32
CA TYR A 268 11.31 -6.81 13.98
C TYR A 268 10.53 -6.10 15.08
N GLU A 269 10.84 -4.82 15.24
CA GLU A 269 10.07 -3.87 16.02
C GLU A 269 9.96 -2.56 15.24
N GLY A 270 8.93 -1.78 15.53
CA GLY A 270 8.81 -0.43 15.00
C GLY A 270 7.87 0.43 15.84
N ALA A 271 8.09 1.73 15.78
CA ALA A 271 7.28 2.73 16.45
C ALA A 271 7.04 3.89 15.48
N ASN A 272 5.81 4.37 15.36
CA ASN A 272 5.48 5.54 14.56
C ASN A 272 4.64 6.55 15.33
N VAL A 273 4.73 7.82 14.93
CA VAL A 273 3.85 8.90 15.36
C VAL A 273 3.51 9.73 14.13
N VAL A 274 2.22 10.01 13.92
CA VAL A 274 1.71 10.90 12.86
C VAL A 274 0.93 12.03 13.54
N GLY A 275 1.33 13.27 13.25
CA GLY A 275 0.58 14.48 13.59
C GLY A 275 0.02 15.10 12.30
N ARG A 276 -1.25 15.49 12.32
CA ARG A 276 -1.94 16.06 11.15
C ARG A 276 -2.85 17.19 11.59
N TRP A 277 -2.69 18.35 10.97
CA TRP A 277 -3.55 19.52 11.15
C TRP A 277 -4.24 19.83 9.82
N GLN A 278 -5.54 20.05 9.87
CA GLN A 278 -6.33 20.56 8.75
C GLN A 278 -7.03 21.85 9.16
N ARG A 279 -7.07 22.82 8.26
CA ARG A 279 -7.72 24.11 8.48
C ARG A 279 -8.56 24.51 7.27
N GLN A 280 -9.82 24.87 7.53
CA GLN A 280 -10.61 25.67 6.59
C GLN A 280 -10.05 27.10 6.60
N VAL A 281 -9.64 27.60 5.44
CA VAL A 281 -9.05 28.93 5.26
C VAL A 281 -10.09 29.93 4.75
N SER A 282 -11.01 29.45 3.90
CA SER A 282 -12.23 30.13 3.49
C SER A 282 -13.41 29.13 3.57
N GLU A 283 -14.56 29.48 3.00
CA GLU A 283 -15.69 28.54 2.81
C GLU A 283 -15.34 27.38 1.87
N SER A 284 -14.41 27.57 0.93
CA SER A 284 -14.06 26.55 -0.08
C SER A 284 -12.61 26.06 -0.03
N ASP A 285 -11.68 26.88 0.47
CA ASP A 285 -10.24 26.60 0.44
C ASP A 285 -9.76 25.97 1.75
N SER A 286 -8.97 24.90 1.65
CA SER A 286 -8.46 24.18 2.82
C SER A 286 -6.94 24.00 2.79
N LEU A 287 -6.37 23.85 3.98
CA LEU A 287 -4.94 23.67 4.23
C LEU A 287 -4.75 22.38 5.04
N THR A 288 -3.79 21.55 4.65
CA THR A 288 -3.37 20.36 5.42
C THR A 288 -1.87 20.40 5.65
N LEU A 289 -1.45 20.19 6.89
CA LEU A 289 -0.07 19.91 7.28
C LEU A 289 -0.02 18.56 7.96
N GLN A 290 0.78 17.64 7.42
CA GLN A 290 1.05 16.34 8.02
C GLN A 290 2.54 16.20 8.33
N VAL A 291 2.84 15.62 9.49
CA VAL A 291 4.20 15.29 9.94
C VAL A 291 4.20 13.86 10.45
N PHE A 292 5.18 13.05 10.07
CA PHE A 292 5.37 11.74 10.71
C PHE A 292 6.81 11.47 11.13
N LEU A 293 6.94 10.63 12.17
CA LEU A 293 8.16 9.98 12.63
C LEU A 293 7.94 8.46 12.56
N ASP A 294 8.86 7.73 11.93
CA ASP A 294 8.80 6.27 11.76
C ASP A 294 10.16 5.65 12.12
N TYR A 295 10.21 4.91 13.24
CA TYR A 295 11.34 4.09 13.64
C TYR A 295 11.08 2.63 13.28
N THR A 296 12.03 2.02 12.58
CA THR A 296 12.05 0.58 12.26
C THR A 296 13.36 -0.02 12.74
N HIS A 297 13.30 -1.16 13.44
CA HIS A 297 14.45 -2.01 13.69
C HIS A 297 14.14 -3.46 13.29
N ARG A 298 14.94 -4.02 12.38
CA ARG A 298 14.71 -5.34 11.82
C ARG A 298 16.00 -6.14 11.72
N ASP A 299 15.98 -7.36 12.21
CA ASP A 299 17.10 -8.29 12.23
C ASP A 299 16.72 -9.48 11.34
N TRP A 300 16.90 -9.33 10.01
CA TRP A 300 16.80 -10.45 9.07
C TRP A 300 18.00 -11.35 9.32
N ALA A 301 17.80 -12.33 10.20
CA ALA A 301 18.78 -13.38 10.44
C ALA A 301 19.25 -13.99 9.10
N ALA A 302 20.54 -14.33 9.04
CA ALA A 302 21.22 -14.78 7.83
C ALA A 302 21.30 -13.76 6.67
N HIS A 303 21.00 -12.48 6.89
CA HIS A 303 21.11 -11.44 5.86
C HIS A 303 21.69 -10.12 6.42
N THR A 304 20.84 -9.26 7.00
CA THR A 304 21.21 -7.92 7.46
C THR A 304 20.32 -7.44 8.60
N ARG A 305 20.87 -6.59 9.46
CA ARG A 305 20.18 -5.91 10.55
C ARG A 305 20.06 -4.43 10.22
N GLU A 306 18.84 -3.97 10.01
CA GLU A 306 18.47 -2.57 9.80
C GLU A 306 18.09 -1.89 11.11
N ARG A 307 18.50 -0.62 11.25
CA ARG A 307 17.84 0.40 12.07
C ARG A 307 17.60 1.60 11.17
N ARG A 308 16.40 2.16 11.21
CA ARG A 308 16.00 3.31 10.40
C ARG A 308 15.12 4.25 11.21
N LEU A 309 15.35 5.54 11.10
CA LEU A 309 14.44 6.60 11.54
C LEU A 309 14.10 7.46 10.32
N THR A 310 12.82 7.60 10.02
CA THR A 310 12.33 8.45 8.93
C THR A 310 11.50 9.57 9.54
N TRP A 311 11.75 10.80 9.11
CA TRP A 311 10.85 11.93 9.35
C TRP A 311 10.36 12.52 8.03
N ASP A 312 9.14 13.02 8.04
CA ASP A 312 8.42 13.50 6.87
C ASP A 312 7.54 14.69 7.24
N VAL A 313 7.45 15.68 6.35
CA VAL A 313 6.59 16.85 6.44
C VAL A 313 5.95 17.06 5.06
N ASP A 314 4.63 16.84 4.96
CA ASP A 314 3.84 17.02 3.74
C ASP A 314 2.83 18.15 3.99
N PHE A 315 3.02 19.26 3.27
CA PHE A 315 2.14 20.44 3.28
C PHE A 315 1.32 20.47 2.00
N GLN A 316 0.02 20.74 2.13
CA GLN A 316 -0.92 20.85 1.01
C GLN A 316 -1.84 22.05 1.19
N TYR A 317 -2.10 22.76 0.11
CA TYR A 317 -3.10 23.82 0.03
C TYR A 317 -4.03 23.55 -1.15
N HIS A 318 -5.33 23.66 -0.89
CA HIS A 318 -6.41 23.28 -1.79
C HIS A 318 -7.27 24.52 -2.05
N LEU A 319 -7.21 25.03 -3.28
CA LEU A 319 -7.80 26.28 -3.74
C LEU A 319 -9.00 25.98 -4.66
N ARG A 320 -10.20 26.30 -4.20
CA ARG A 320 -11.48 26.16 -4.93
C ARG A 320 -12.21 27.48 -5.13
N SER A 321 -11.75 28.57 -4.51
CA SER A 321 -12.30 29.92 -4.72
C SER A 321 -12.08 30.49 -6.14
N VAL A 322 -11.42 29.75 -7.04
CA VAL A 322 -11.19 30.16 -8.44
C VAL A 322 -12.22 29.48 -9.35
N PRO A 323 -13.13 30.22 -10.01
CA PRO A 323 -14.16 29.61 -10.87
C PRO A 323 -13.58 28.68 -11.93
N ARG A 324 -14.19 27.49 -12.08
CA ARG A 324 -13.81 26.37 -12.98
C ARG A 324 -12.47 25.68 -12.70
N ASN A 325 -11.76 26.01 -11.63
CA ASN A 325 -10.46 25.39 -11.32
C ASN A 325 -10.50 24.86 -9.88
N ASP A 326 -9.93 23.69 -9.66
CA ASP A 326 -9.94 23.00 -8.36
C ASP A 326 -8.52 22.49 -8.10
N LEU A 327 -7.68 23.45 -7.70
CA LEU A 327 -6.23 23.39 -7.70
C LEU A 327 -5.71 22.92 -6.34
N ILE A 328 -4.93 21.84 -6.34
CA ILE A 328 -4.15 21.41 -5.18
C ILE A 328 -2.66 21.61 -5.44
N ILE A 329 -1.99 22.27 -4.50
CA ILE A 329 -0.53 22.49 -4.49
C ILE A 329 0.03 21.87 -3.20
N GLY A 330 1.22 21.28 -3.26
CA GLY A 330 1.89 20.86 -2.04
C GLY A 330 3.41 20.75 -2.12
N VAL A 331 4.02 20.73 -0.93
CA VAL A 331 5.46 20.67 -0.70
C VAL A 331 5.72 19.54 0.29
N GLY A 332 6.60 18.60 -0.07
CA GLY A 332 6.97 17.47 0.77
C GLY A 332 8.46 17.42 1.05
N LEU A 333 8.84 17.33 2.31
CA LEU A 333 10.21 17.13 2.80
C LEU A 333 10.28 15.78 3.52
N ARG A 334 11.23 14.92 3.15
CA ARG A 334 11.49 13.65 3.84
C ARG A 334 12.98 13.49 4.11
N GLN A 335 13.32 12.90 5.24
CA GLN A 335 14.66 12.38 5.51
C GLN A 335 14.54 10.99 6.16
N SER A 336 15.35 10.04 5.68
CA SER A 336 15.48 8.71 6.26
C SER A 336 16.94 8.48 6.63
N ASP A 337 17.21 8.38 7.92
CA ASP A 337 18.51 8.07 8.49
C ASP A 337 18.54 6.59 8.86
N ASP A 338 19.49 5.84 8.30
CA ASP A 338 19.59 4.39 8.54
C ASP A 338 21.00 3.93 8.91
N ALA A 339 21.06 2.72 9.48
CA ALA A 339 22.26 1.98 9.78
C ALA A 339 22.03 0.48 9.60
N PHE A 340 22.88 -0.15 8.79
CA PHE A 340 22.85 -1.59 8.52
C PHE A 340 24.11 -2.30 9.06
N ALA A 341 23.94 -3.55 9.50
CA ALA A 341 25.02 -4.44 9.91
C ALA A 341 24.77 -5.88 9.47
N ALA A 342 25.80 -6.71 9.34
CA ALA A 342 25.64 -8.14 9.03
C ALA A 342 24.89 -8.88 10.16
N ALA A 343 23.96 -9.77 9.79
CA ALA A 343 23.08 -10.48 10.73
C ALA A 343 23.39 -11.98 10.83
N THR A 344 24.50 -12.33 11.46
CA THR A 344 25.03 -13.72 11.55
C THR A 344 24.34 -14.59 12.62
N ARG A 345 23.11 -14.29 13.04
CA ARG A 345 22.38 -15.12 14.03
C ARG A 345 21.85 -16.40 13.35
N GLY A 346 22.14 -17.56 13.95
CA GLY A 346 21.53 -18.85 13.58
C GLY A 346 22.13 -19.58 12.39
N ILE A 347 23.28 -19.13 11.87
CA ILE A 347 23.95 -19.70 10.69
C ILE A 347 25.25 -20.44 11.06
N PRO A 348 25.76 -21.33 10.19
CA PRO A 348 27.14 -21.84 10.28
C PRO A 348 28.18 -20.70 10.20
N SER A 349 29.26 -20.81 10.96
CA SER A 349 30.35 -19.82 10.94
C SER A 349 31.19 -19.84 9.65
N ASP A 350 31.05 -20.89 8.84
CA ASP A 350 31.67 -21.05 7.53
C ASP A 350 30.72 -20.74 6.36
N ALA A 351 29.54 -20.17 6.66
CA ALA A 351 28.61 -19.71 5.64
C ALA A 351 29.14 -18.45 4.92
N LEU A 352 29.21 -18.51 3.59
CA LEU A 352 29.46 -17.36 2.74
C LEU A 352 28.24 -16.44 2.74
N GLN A 353 28.26 -15.48 3.66
CA GLN A 353 27.27 -14.43 3.75
C GLN A 353 27.89 -13.08 3.40
N PHE A 354 27.60 -12.62 2.19
CA PHE A 354 27.87 -11.25 1.80
C PHE A 354 26.55 -10.52 1.63
N VAL A 355 26.34 -9.57 2.53
CA VAL A 355 25.53 -8.36 2.33
C VAL A 355 26.42 -7.15 2.68
N GLN A 356 27.75 -7.30 2.51
CA GLN A 356 28.75 -6.38 3.07
C GLN A 356 28.62 -4.95 2.55
N GLY A 357 28.27 -4.77 1.27
CA GLY A 357 28.06 -3.44 0.68
C GLY A 357 26.82 -2.68 1.20
N GLN A 358 25.98 -3.30 2.03
CA GLN A 358 24.94 -2.56 2.78
C GLN A 358 25.44 -2.05 4.13
N ALA A 359 26.44 -2.69 4.75
CA ALA A 359 26.85 -2.38 6.11
C ALA A 359 27.44 -0.96 6.22
N GLY A 360 27.05 -0.25 7.29
CA GLY A 360 27.29 1.17 7.47
C GLY A 360 25.99 1.96 7.57
N SER A 361 26.10 3.28 7.76
CA SER A 361 24.96 4.19 7.82
C SER A 361 24.81 5.03 6.56
N GLY A 362 23.68 5.70 6.42
CA GLY A 362 23.54 6.80 5.46
C GLY A 362 22.24 7.55 5.63
N VAL A 363 22.18 8.71 4.99
CA VAL A 363 21.08 9.67 5.02
C VAL A 363 20.47 9.75 3.63
N GLN A 364 19.17 9.59 3.51
CA GLN A 364 18.42 9.83 2.29
C GLN A 364 17.40 10.94 2.51
N SER A 365 17.70 12.15 2.03
CA SER A 365 16.73 13.23 1.94
C SER A 365 15.90 13.14 0.65
N MET A 366 14.74 13.81 0.63
CA MET A 366 13.94 14.05 -0.56
C MET A 366 13.22 15.39 -0.39
N VAL A 367 13.24 16.21 -1.45
CA VAL A 367 12.44 17.44 -1.54
C VAL A 367 11.50 17.29 -2.72
N SER A 368 10.22 17.61 -2.53
CA SER A 368 9.21 17.51 -3.57
C SER A 368 8.28 18.72 -3.60
N PHE A 369 7.87 19.10 -4.80
CA PHE A 369 6.81 20.07 -5.07
C PHE A 369 5.82 19.44 -6.05
N PHE A 370 4.51 19.60 -5.84
CA PHE A 370 3.51 19.22 -6.82
C PHE A 370 2.41 20.28 -6.96
N ALA A 371 1.81 20.30 -8.15
CA ALA A 371 0.55 20.96 -8.41
C ALA A 371 -0.32 20.06 -9.31
N GLN A 372 -1.62 19.99 -9.05
CA GLN A 372 -2.61 19.40 -9.95
C GLN A 372 -3.87 20.26 -9.93
N ASP A 373 -4.38 20.61 -11.10
CA ASP A 373 -5.62 21.35 -11.30
C ASP A 373 -6.64 20.46 -12.02
N ASP A 374 -7.89 20.51 -11.58
CA ASP A 374 -9.03 19.86 -12.24
C ASP A 374 -9.91 20.94 -12.86
N ILE A 375 -9.74 21.14 -14.18
CA ILE A 375 -10.31 22.27 -14.92
C ILE A 375 -11.67 21.86 -15.51
N THR A 376 -12.74 22.52 -15.06
CA THR A 376 -14.10 22.32 -15.56
C THR A 376 -14.26 22.97 -16.94
N LEU A 377 -14.23 22.15 -17.99
CA LEU A 377 -14.43 22.59 -19.38
C LEU A 377 -15.92 22.75 -19.71
N LEU A 378 -16.74 21.81 -19.24
CA LEU A 378 -18.20 21.88 -19.25
C LEU A 378 -18.70 21.47 -17.85
N PRO A 379 -19.52 22.28 -17.16
CA PRO A 379 -20.12 21.91 -15.88
C PRO A 379 -20.76 20.53 -15.94
N ASP A 380 -20.54 19.73 -14.90
CA ASP A 380 -21.09 18.38 -14.66
C ASP A 380 -20.82 17.32 -15.75
N HIS A 381 -20.12 17.70 -16.83
CA HIS A 381 -20.01 16.92 -18.05
C HIS A 381 -18.58 16.71 -18.57
N LEU A 382 -17.65 17.66 -18.39
CA LEU A 382 -16.29 17.52 -18.93
C LEU A 382 -15.24 18.24 -18.07
N THR A 383 -14.33 17.46 -17.50
CA THR A 383 -13.21 17.94 -16.65
C THR A 383 -11.87 17.50 -17.23
N LEU A 384 -10.88 18.40 -17.20
CA LEU A 384 -9.50 18.17 -17.63
C LEU A 384 -8.56 18.32 -16.44
N THR A 385 -7.99 17.20 -15.98
CA THR A 385 -6.92 17.19 -14.97
C THR A 385 -5.57 17.48 -15.63
N LEU A 386 -4.84 18.48 -15.13
CA LEU A 386 -3.44 18.73 -15.48
C LEU A 386 -2.60 18.76 -14.21
N GLY A 387 -1.47 18.06 -14.16
CA GLY A 387 -0.61 18.10 -12.99
C GLY A 387 0.83 17.67 -13.24
N ALA A 388 1.72 18.10 -12.34
CA ALA A 388 3.10 17.66 -12.29
C ALA A 388 3.65 17.65 -10.86
N LYS A 389 4.46 16.65 -10.55
CA LYS A 389 5.32 16.60 -9.36
C LYS A 389 6.78 16.61 -9.76
N ILE A 390 7.58 17.41 -9.08
CA ILE A 390 9.04 17.52 -9.24
C ILE A 390 9.67 17.03 -7.92
N GLU A 391 10.61 16.10 -8.02
CA GLU A 391 11.25 15.49 -6.85
C GLU A 391 12.76 15.49 -7.01
N HIS A 392 13.46 16.05 -6.03
CA HIS A 392 14.92 16.00 -5.97
C HIS A 392 15.37 14.88 -5.02
N LEU A 393 16.19 13.99 -5.58
CA LEU A 393 16.61 12.72 -5.01
C LEU A 393 18.15 12.65 -5.02
N PRO A 394 18.83 12.47 -3.87
CA PRO A 394 20.29 12.62 -3.75
C PRO A 394 21.13 11.79 -4.72
N GLU A 395 20.63 10.63 -5.16
CA GLU A 395 21.39 9.69 -6.00
C GLU A 395 20.86 9.55 -7.45
N THR A 396 19.77 10.25 -7.81
CA THR A 396 19.22 10.28 -9.19
C THR A 396 18.92 11.68 -9.72
N GLY A 397 19.18 12.72 -8.93
CA GLY A 397 18.94 14.11 -9.31
C GLY A 397 17.46 14.48 -9.26
N THR A 398 17.01 15.31 -10.21
CA THR A 398 15.62 15.78 -10.26
C THR A 398 14.81 14.97 -11.27
N GLU A 399 13.77 14.28 -10.80
CA GLU A 399 12.81 13.56 -11.63
C GLU A 399 11.44 14.27 -11.62
N VAL A 400 10.69 14.16 -12.74
CA VAL A 400 9.42 14.89 -12.94
C VAL A 400 8.31 13.95 -13.39
N SER A 401 7.19 13.93 -12.67
CA SER A 401 6.05 13.02 -12.90
C SER A 401 4.79 13.78 -13.32
N PRO A 402 4.66 14.18 -14.60
CA PRO A 402 3.44 14.79 -15.14
C PRO A 402 2.29 13.80 -15.35
N ASN A 403 1.06 14.29 -15.27
CA ASN A 403 -0.14 13.65 -15.79
C ASN A 403 -0.98 14.62 -16.64
N VAL A 404 -1.80 14.03 -17.51
CA VAL A 404 -2.95 14.66 -18.15
C VAL A 404 -4.08 13.65 -18.06
N ARG A 405 -5.27 14.04 -17.57
CA ARG A 405 -6.45 13.17 -17.54
C ARG A 405 -7.68 13.93 -18.00
N MET A 406 -8.67 13.22 -18.55
CA MET A 406 -9.94 13.78 -18.95
C MET A 406 -11.06 12.87 -18.46
N LEU A 407 -12.10 13.47 -17.88
CA LEU A 407 -13.35 12.84 -17.49
C LEU A 407 -14.48 13.42 -18.33
N TRP A 408 -15.29 12.57 -18.96
CA TRP A 408 -16.50 12.94 -19.68
C TRP A 408 -17.71 12.19 -19.12
N THR A 409 -18.65 12.93 -18.54
CA THR A 409 -19.86 12.45 -17.87
C THR A 409 -21.12 12.88 -18.65
N PRO A 410 -21.42 12.26 -19.80
CA PRO A 410 -22.60 12.63 -20.62
C PRO A 410 -23.94 12.37 -19.93
N SER A 411 -23.98 11.61 -18.82
CA SER A 411 -25.16 11.42 -17.97
C SER A 411 -24.78 10.87 -16.60
N ALA A 412 -25.69 10.96 -15.62
CA ALA A 412 -25.50 10.46 -14.25
C ALA A 412 -25.40 8.91 -14.11
N SER A 413 -25.31 8.18 -15.22
CA SER A 413 -25.04 6.73 -15.27
C SER A 413 -23.81 6.35 -16.09
N TRP A 414 -23.16 7.29 -16.80
CA TRP A 414 -22.00 7.02 -17.67
C TRP A 414 -20.86 8.01 -17.41
N SER A 415 -19.71 7.49 -16.97
CA SER A 415 -18.43 8.23 -16.91
C SER A 415 -17.41 7.57 -17.83
N PHE A 416 -16.94 8.28 -18.84
CA PHE A 416 -15.80 7.90 -19.68
C PHE A 416 -14.57 8.65 -19.19
N TRP A 417 -13.40 8.01 -19.20
CA TRP A 417 -12.16 8.66 -18.79
C TRP A 417 -10.96 8.23 -19.64
N GLY A 418 -9.97 9.10 -19.74
CA GLY A 418 -8.68 8.83 -20.39
C GLY A 418 -7.54 9.52 -19.66
N ALA A 419 -6.37 8.90 -19.62
CA ALA A 419 -5.21 9.42 -18.91
C ALA A 419 -3.88 9.10 -19.62
N VAL A 420 -2.93 10.02 -19.52
CA VAL A 420 -1.51 9.80 -19.82
C VAL A 420 -0.70 10.23 -18.61
N SER A 421 0.09 9.33 -18.03
CA SER A 421 0.82 9.58 -16.76
C SER A 421 2.24 9.00 -16.80
N ARG A 422 3.22 9.78 -16.31
CA ARG A 422 4.61 9.31 -16.09
C ARG A 422 4.86 9.09 -14.61
N ALA A 423 5.55 8.00 -14.26
CA ALA A 423 6.11 7.79 -12.93
C ALA A 423 7.50 7.13 -13.01
N VAL A 424 8.20 7.16 -11.87
CA VAL A 424 9.53 6.56 -11.70
C VAL A 424 9.62 5.71 -10.44
N ARG A 425 10.52 4.71 -10.44
CA ARG A 425 10.93 3.98 -9.23
C ARG A 425 12.33 4.41 -8.83
N THR A 426 12.53 4.77 -7.56
CA THR A 426 13.87 5.11 -7.07
C THR A 426 14.72 3.85 -6.86
N PRO A 427 16.03 3.89 -7.19
CA PRO A 427 16.96 2.82 -6.86
C PRO A 427 17.05 2.60 -5.35
N SER A 428 16.94 1.34 -4.93
CA SER A 428 17.08 0.92 -3.54
C SER A 428 18.55 0.90 -3.10
N ARG A 429 18.80 0.76 -1.79
CA ARG A 429 20.16 0.51 -1.29
C ARG A 429 20.76 -0.78 -1.84
N VAL A 430 19.94 -1.84 -2.01
CA VAL A 430 20.38 -3.10 -2.62
C VAL A 430 20.71 -2.92 -4.10
N ASP A 431 19.94 -2.12 -4.85
CA ASP A 431 20.24 -1.85 -6.27
C ASP A 431 21.62 -1.22 -6.47
N ARG A 432 21.98 -0.25 -5.61
CA ARG A 432 23.18 0.61 -5.77
C ARG A 432 24.45 0.07 -5.11
N ARG A 433 24.32 -0.65 -3.98
CA ARG A 433 25.46 -1.13 -3.16
C ARG A 433 25.26 -2.54 -2.62
N GLY A 434 24.19 -3.24 -3.00
CA GLY A 434 23.79 -4.53 -2.42
C GLY A 434 24.60 -5.70 -2.95
N GLN A 435 25.85 -5.83 -2.51
CA GLN A 435 26.68 -6.99 -2.82
C GLN A 435 26.11 -8.26 -2.18
N VAL A 436 25.52 -9.16 -2.97
CA VAL A 436 24.90 -10.42 -2.53
C VAL A 436 25.51 -11.62 -3.24
N VAL A 437 25.97 -12.63 -2.47
CA VAL A 437 26.35 -13.94 -3.02
C VAL A 437 25.11 -14.80 -3.18
N ALA A 438 24.68 -14.99 -4.43
CA ALA A 438 23.47 -15.72 -4.79
C ALA A 438 23.66 -17.24 -4.72
N ALA A 439 24.80 -17.75 -5.20
CA ALA A 439 25.09 -19.18 -5.24
C ALA A 439 26.58 -19.48 -5.04
N VAL A 440 26.86 -20.69 -4.55
CA VAL A 440 28.13 -21.40 -4.76
C VAL A 440 27.85 -22.62 -5.64
N GLU A 441 28.53 -22.70 -6.77
CA GLU A 441 28.32 -23.73 -7.79
C GLU A 441 29.60 -24.55 -8.06
N LEU A 442 29.43 -25.75 -8.63
CA LEU A 442 30.51 -26.65 -9.05
C LEU A 442 30.76 -26.51 -10.56
N PRO A 443 32.02 -26.63 -11.05
CA PRO A 443 32.34 -26.40 -12.46
C PRO A 443 31.55 -27.30 -13.42
N ALA A 444 31.23 -28.53 -13.02
CA ALA A 444 30.49 -29.50 -13.83
C ALA A 444 29.06 -29.05 -14.19
N GLY A 445 28.42 -28.17 -13.39
CA GLY A 445 27.13 -27.57 -13.76
C GLY A 445 27.32 -26.40 -14.74
N PHE A 446 28.27 -25.51 -14.43
CA PHE A 446 28.57 -24.31 -15.21
C PHE A 446 29.07 -24.62 -16.64
N LEU A 447 29.90 -25.65 -16.81
CA LEU A 447 30.45 -26.04 -18.11
C LEU A 447 29.41 -26.58 -19.12
N LEU A 448 28.19 -26.92 -18.66
CA LEU A 448 27.12 -27.42 -19.53
C LEU A 448 26.32 -26.29 -20.21
N THR A 449 26.25 -25.10 -19.60
CA THR A 449 25.44 -23.96 -20.06
C THR A 449 26.22 -22.88 -20.81
N GLN A 450 27.56 -22.97 -20.82
CA GLN A 450 28.44 -21.98 -21.44
C GLN A 450 28.69 -22.25 -22.95
N PRO A 451 29.04 -21.23 -23.75
CA PRO A 451 29.40 -21.37 -25.16
C PRO A 451 30.58 -22.33 -25.39
N GLU A 452 30.65 -22.94 -26.58
CA GLU A 452 31.60 -24.02 -26.90
C GLU A 452 33.08 -23.69 -26.65
N VAL A 453 33.45 -22.40 -26.72
CA VAL A 453 34.79 -21.88 -26.42
C VAL A 453 35.30 -22.30 -25.03
N LEU A 454 34.40 -22.46 -24.04
CA LEU A 454 34.76 -22.88 -22.69
C LEU A 454 34.82 -24.41 -22.50
N ARG A 455 34.32 -25.22 -23.45
CA ARG A 455 34.42 -26.69 -23.39
C ARG A 455 35.85 -27.22 -23.60
N GLY A 456 36.76 -26.37 -24.10
CA GLY A 456 38.19 -26.70 -24.19
C GLY A 456 38.88 -26.89 -22.84
N PHE A 457 38.32 -26.38 -21.73
CA PHE A 457 38.93 -26.42 -20.40
C PHE A 457 38.58 -27.68 -19.59
N ASN A 458 38.44 -28.81 -20.29
CA ASN A 458 38.09 -30.14 -19.76
C ASN A 458 39.19 -30.77 -18.87
N GLN A 459 40.19 -29.98 -18.44
CA GLN A 459 41.30 -30.37 -17.57
C GLN A 459 41.22 -29.76 -16.15
N ILE A 460 40.19 -28.96 -15.84
CA ILE A 460 39.94 -28.49 -14.46
C ILE A 460 39.34 -29.65 -13.64
N SER A 461 40.19 -30.62 -13.28
CA SER A 461 39.82 -31.88 -12.62
C SER A 461 39.53 -31.76 -11.12
N SER A 462 39.25 -30.55 -10.64
CA SER A 462 39.04 -30.24 -9.21
C SER A 462 37.81 -29.33 -9.06
N PRO A 463 36.97 -29.53 -8.03
CA PRO A 463 35.78 -28.71 -7.80
C PRO A 463 36.13 -27.29 -7.31
N VAL A 464 36.49 -26.41 -8.25
CA VAL A 464 36.67 -24.96 -8.01
C VAL A 464 35.30 -24.33 -7.76
N PRO A 465 35.00 -23.76 -6.57
CA PRO A 465 33.71 -23.15 -6.31
C PRO A 465 33.52 -21.89 -7.18
N ILE A 466 32.32 -21.69 -7.74
CA ILE A 466 31.93 -20.45 -8.43
C ILE A 466 30.96 -19.68 -7.54
N VAL A 467 31.36 -18.48 -7.12
CA VAL A 467 30.62 -17.54 -6.27
C VAL A 467 29.94 -16.51 -7.18
N LEU A 468 28.62 -16.58 -7.33
CA LEU A 468 27.88 -15.61 -8.15
C LEU A 468 27.50 -14.38 -7.31
N GLN A 469 28.08 -13.22 -7.61
CA GLN A 469 27.95 -11.98 -6.83
C GLN A 469 27.13 -10.92 -7.59
N GLN A 470 25.98 -10.51 -7.05
CA GLN A 470 25.16 -9.43 -7.61
C GLN A 470 25.42 -8.07 -6.92
N GLY A 471 25.13 -6.96 -7.61
CA GLY A 471 24.90 -5.64 -6.98
C GLY A 471 26.13 -4.73 -6.77
N SER A 472 26.69 -4.22 -7.86
CA SER A 472 27.88 -3.34 -7.86
C SER A 472 27.89 -2.24 -8.95
N GLY A 473 26.77 -2.02 -9.65
CA GLY A 473 26.69 -1.09 -10.77
C GLY A 473 25.92 0.20 -10.46
N HIS A 474 26.05 1.18 -11.36
CA HIS A 474 25.23 2.40 -11.31
C HIS A 474 23.81 2.09 -11.78
N VAL A 475 22.82 2.46 -10.96
CA VAL A 475 21.40 2.20 -11.21
C VAL A 475 20.65 3.53 -11.23
N ASP A 476 19.97 3.74 -12.35
CA ASP A 476 19.15 4.90 -12.68
C ASP A 476 17.70 4.71 -12.20
N ALA A 477 16.88 5.75 -12.17
CA ALA A 477 15.45 5.59 -11.86
C ALA A 477 14.72 4.85 -13.01
N GLU A 478 14.07 3.72 -12.70
CA GLU A 478 13.21 3.02 -13.68
C GLU A 478 12.03 3.94 -14.05
N ARG A 479 11.58 3.91 -15.31
CA ARG A 479 10.55 4.83 -15.84
C ARG A 479 9.39 4.07 -16.46
N VAL A 480 8.17 4.59 -16.26
CA VAL A 480 6.97 4.18 -17.00
C VAL A 480 6.25 5.41 -17.54
N VAL A 481 5.73 5.29 -18.75
CA VAL A 481 4.67 6.15 -19.29
C VAL A 481 3.46 5.25 -19.55
N ALA A 482 2.34 5.50 -18.88
CA ALA A 482 1.10 4.78 -19.10
C ALA A 482 0.11 5.62 -19.92
N PHE A 483 -0.57 4.96 -20.84
CA PHE A 483 -1.75 5.43 -21.55
C PHE A 483 -2.92 4.56 -21.07
N GLU A 484 -3.98 5.19 -20.58
CA GLU A 484 -5.13 4.50 -19.99
C GLU A 484 -6.43 5.11 -20.50
N ALA A 485 -7.46 4.28 -20.66
CA ALA A 485 -8.81 4.72 -20.96
C ALA A 485 -9.82 3.75 -20.34
N GLY A 486 -10.96 4.25 -19.89
CA GLY A 486 -11.97 3.41 -19.28
C GLY A 486 -13.37 4.01 -19.30
N VAL A 487 -14.32 3.18 -18.89
CA VAL A 487 -15.73 3.51 -18.77
C VAL A 487 -16.31 2.90 -17.50
N LYS A 488 -17.00 3.73 -16.73
CA LYS A 488 -17.82 3.35 -15.58
C LYS A 488 -19.27 3.52 -15.98
N HIS A 489 -20.04 2.43 -15.93
CA HIS A 489 -21.47 2.47 -16.19
C HIS A 489 -22.27 1.91 -15.01
N ARG A 490 -23.28 2.67 -14.59
CA ARG A 490 -24.23 2.32 -13.54
C ARG A 490 -25.56 1.96 -14.20
N PHE A 491 -25.81 0.66 -14.40
CA PHE A 491 -27.01 0.14 -15.04
C PHE A 491 -28.27 0.33 -14.16
N SER A 492 -28.10 0.30 -12.84
CA SER A 492 -29.11 0.63 -11.84
C SER A 492 -28.43 1.12 -10.55
N ASP A 493 -29.19 1.57 -9.58
CA ASP A 493 -28.71 1.90 -8.22
C ASP A 493 -28.14 0.68 -7.48
N THR A 494 -28.34 -0.54 -8.03
CA THR A 494 -27.84 -1.82 -7.52
C THR A 494 -26.82 -2.51 -8.41
N LEU A 495 -26.54 -2.05 -9.63
CA LEU A 495 -25.60 -2.68 -10.59
C LEU A 495 -24.65 -1.65 -11.20
N SER A 496 -23.36 -1.81 -10.92
CA SER A 496 -22.29 -1.01 -11.53
C SER A 496 -21.22 -1.89 -12.18
N VAL A 497 -20.60 -1.36 -13.24
CA VAL A 497 -19.53 -1.99 -14.01
C VAL A 497 -18.45 -0.95 -14.33
N ASP A 498 -17.19 -1.29 -14.09
CA ASP A 498 -16.00 -0.51 -14.49
C ASP A 498 -15.17 -1.35 -15.46
N VAL A 499 -14.75 -0.77 -16.58
CA VAL A 499 -13.85 -1.37 -17.57
C VAL A 499 -12.72 -0.39 -17.86
N ALA A 500 -11.48 -0.83 -17.67
CA ALA A 500 -10.28 -0.03 -17.90
C ALA A 500 -9.30 -0.77 -18.82
N ALA A 501 -8.87 -0.12 -19.90
CA ALA A 501 -7.81 -0.59 -20.80
C ALA A 501 -6.54 0.24 -20.58
N PHE A 502 -5.37 -0.40 -20.64
CA PHE A 502 -4.09 0.25 -20.41
C PHE A 502 -2.99 -0.21 -21.37
N ARG A 503 -2.02 0.69 -21.60
CA ARG A 503 -0.73 0.44 -22.26
C ARG A 503 0.37 1.16 -21.47
N ASN A 504 1.27 0.41 -20.88
CA ASN A 504 2.48 0.90 -20.21
C ASN A 504 3.67 0.77 -21.16
N GLU A 505 4.44 1.83 -21.38
CA GLU A 505 5.75 1.78 -22.03
C GLU A 505 6.83 2.01 -20.96
N TYR A 506 7.81 1.11 -20.90
CA TYR A 506 8.84 1.03 -19.86
C TYR A 506 10.23 1.30 -20.41
N ASP A 507 10.99 2.10 -19.67
CA ASP A 507 12.33 2.57 -20.04
C ASP A 507 13.24 2.49 -18.79
N ARG A 508 14.52 2.17 -19.01
CA ARG A 508 15.50 1.97 -17.92
C ARG A 508 15.04 0.98 -16.84
N LEU A 509 14.39 -0.14 -17.17
CA LEU A 509 14.08 -1.19 -16.19
C LEU A 509 15.37 -1.86 -15.67
N ARG A 510 15.34 -2.33 -14.41
CA ARG A 510 16.47 -3.02 -13.77
C ARG A 510 16.86 -4.31 -14.52
N THR A 511 18.15 -4.45 -14.77
CA THR A 511 18.80 -5.56 -15.48
C THR A 511 19.97 -6.10 -14.64
N ALA A 512 20.12 -7.41 -14.56
CA ALA A 512 21.37 -8.05 -14.12
C ALA A 512 22.21 -8.41 -15.36
N GLN A 513 23.53 -8.21 -15.31
CA GLN A 513 24.42 -8.46 -16.44
C GLN A 513 25.50 -9.45 -16.00
N LEU A 514 25.52 -10.65 -16.60
CA LEU A 514 26.57 -11.65 -16.34
C LEU A 514 27.89 -11.16 -16.96
N VAL A 515 28.94 -11.08 -16.15
CA VAL A 515 30.30 -10.67 -16.56
C VAL A 515 31.25 -11.86 -16.34
N PRO A 516 32.19 -12.16 -17.26
CA PRO A 516 33.07 -13.31 -17.16
C PRO A 516 33.77 -13.45 -15.80
N PRO A 517 33.88 -14.67 -15.25
CA PRO A 517 34.38 -14.89 -13.90
C PRO A 517 35.87 -14.54 -13.73
N ALA A 518 36.19 -13.94 -12.59
CA ALA A 518 37.55 -13.63 -12.15
C ALA A 518 37.95 -14.51 -10.94
N CYS A 519 39.20 -14.95 -10.85
CA CYS A 519 39.65 -15.74 -9.71
C CYS A 519 39.86 -14.89 -8.46
N ALA A 520 39.51 -15.45 -7.30
CA ALA A 520 39.79 -14.89 -6.00
C ALA A 520 40.51 -15.91 -5.09
N PRO A 521 41.41 -15.45 -4.19
CA PRO A 521 41.99 -14.10 -4.13
C PRO A 521 43.12 -13.93 -5.17
N GLY A 522 42.94 -13.07 -6.19
CA GLY A 522 43.99 -12.86 -7.20
C GLY A 522 43.67 -11.90 -8.35
N GLY A 523 42.39 -11.71 -8.72
CA GLY A 523 41.96 -10.68 -9.67
C GLY A 523 42.24 -10.95 -11.16
N GLY A 524 42.72 -12.14 -11.53
CA GLY A 524 42.87 -12.55 -12.93
C GLY A 524 41.55 -13.06 -13.54
N ILE A 525 41.42 -12.96 -14.86
CA ILE A 525 40.28 -13.54 -15.61
C ILE A 525 40.49 -15.06 -15.74
N ALA A 526 39.44 -15.86 -15.56
CA ALA A 526 39.51 -17.29 -15.80
C ALA A 526 39.80 -17.61 -17.29
N PRO A 527 40.63 -18.61 -17.62
CA PRO A 527 41.25 -19.61 -16.72
C PRO A 527 42.71 -19.32 -16.33
N ALA A 528 43.30 -18.20 -16.79
CA ALA A 528 44.74 -17.95 -16.66
C ALA A 528 45.25 -17.93 -15.19
N CYS A 529 44.38 -17.54 -14.26
CA CYS A 529 44.67 -17.56 -12.82
C CYS A 529 44.61 -18.97 -12.19
N LEU A 530 43.71 -19.85 -12.65
CA LEU A 530 43.62 -21.23 -12.17
C LEU A 530 44.87 -22.04 -12.52
N LEU A 531 45.48 -21.78 -13.69
CA LEU A 531 46.71 -22.44 -14.14
C LEU A 531 47.96 -21.97 -13.39
N ASN A 532 47.97 -20.72 -12.90
CA ASN A 532 49.10 -20.10 -12.22
C ASN A 532 48.96 -20.11 -10.67
N SER A 533 48.13 -21.01 -10.14
CA SER A 533 47.82 -21.10 -8.71
C SER A 533 48.91 -21.85 -7.91
N PRO A 534 49.40 -21.30 -6.78
CA PRO A 534 50.26 -22.06 -5.87
C PRO A 534 49.53 -23.32 -5.34
N PRO A 535 50.18 -24.51 -5.34
CA PRO A 535 49.60 -25.73 -4.77
C PRO A 535 49.16 -25.52 -3.31
N GLY A 536 47.91 -25.85 -3.02
CA GLY A 536 47.30 -25.64 -1.69
C GLY A 536 46.56 -24.31 -1.50
N SER A 537 46.59 -23.38 -2.47
CA SER A 537 45.69 -22.22 -2.45
C SER A 537 44.26 -22.63 -2.83
N VAL A 538 43.29 -22.35 -1.96
CA VAL A 538 41.86 -22.56 -2.24
C VAL A 538 41.37 -21.40 -3.10
N GLN A 539 41.50 -21.53 -4.42
CA GLN A 539 40.90 -20.59 -5.36
C GLN A 539 39.41 -20.88 -5.57
N TYR A 540 38.65 -19.79 -5.73
CA TYR A 540 37.28 -19.80 -6.19
C TYR A 540 37.12 -18.75 -7.29
N LEU A 541 36.19 -19.00 -8.22
CA LEU A 541 35.80 -18.01 -9.21
C LEU A 541 34.74 -17.09 -8.62
N ILE A 542 34.80 -15.79 -8.88
CA ILE A 542 33.70 -14.85 -8.65
C ILE A 542 33.11 -14.50 -10.01
N GLU A 543 31.89 -14.95 -10.27
CA GLU A 543 31.08 -14.47 -11.40
C GLU A 543 30.36 -13.20 -10.97
N ASN A 544 30.78 -12.07 -11.52
CA ASN A 544 30.18 -10.78 -11.19
C ASN A 544 28.93 -10.56 -12.04
N SER A 545 27.83 -10.21 -11.37
CA SER A 545 26.54 -9.91 -11.96
C SER A 545 26.10 -8.48 -11.59
N PRO A 546 26.80 -7.42 -12.05
CA PRO A 546 26.42 -6.04 -11.80
C PRO A 546 24.97 -5.76 -12.22
N VAL A 547 24.31 -4.92 -11.42
CA VAL A 547 22.95 -4.43 -11.67
C VAL A 547 23.05 -3.07 -12.36
N GLY A 548 22.19 -2.82 -13.34
CA GLY A 548 22.06 -1.54 -14.04
C GLY A 548 20.70 -1.44 -14.73
N ASN A 549 20.53 -0.47 -15.62
CA ASN A 549 19.24 -0.20 -16.27
C ASN A 549 19.39 -0.29 -17.80
N ARG A 550 19.27 -1.50 -18.35
CA ARG A 550 19.42 -1.78 -19.78
C ARG A 550 18.27 -2.60 -20.37
N THR A 551 17.18 -2.76 -19.63
CA THR A 551 15.98 -3.45 -20.10
C THR A 551 14.92 -2.41 -20.40
N ASP A 552 14.33 -2.47 -21.59
CA ASP A 552 13.20 -1.65 -21.99
C ASP A 552 12.00 -2.58 -22.19
N GLY A 553 10.77 -2.08 -22.33
CA GLY A 553 9.62 -2.97 -22.49
C GLY A 553 8.27 -2.29 -22.65
N TYR A 554 7.22 -3.10 -22.75
CA TYR A 554 5.84 -2.63 -22.76
C TYR A 554 4.88 -3.68 -22.19
N GLY A 555 3.80 -3.20 -21.57
CA GLY A 555 2.69 -4.02 -21.12
C GLY A 555 1.36 -3.44 -21.58
N HIS A 556 0.37 -4.27 -21.83
CA HIS A 556 -0.98 -3.83 -22.18
C HIS A 556 -2.04 -4.83 -21.72
N GLY A 557 -3.25 -4.36 -21.45
CA GLY A 557 -4.33 -5.20 -20.96
C GLY A 557 -5.66 -4.50 -20.77
N VAL A 558 -6.64 -5.27 -20.32
CA VAL A 558 -7.99 -4.83 -19.95
C VAL A 558 -8.36 -5.42 -18.59
N GLU A 559 -8.90 -4.57 -17.73
CA GLU A 559 -9.42 -4.87 -16.40
C GLU A 559 -10.93 -4.61 -16.41
N MET A 560 -11.71 -5.51 -15.81
CA MET A 560 -13.16 -5.36 -15.65
C MET A 560 -13.55 -5.69 -14.21
N ALA A 561 -14.46 -4.90 -13.64
CA ALA A 561 -15.07 -5.12 -12.33
C ALA A 561 -16.59 -4.94 -12.41
N ILE A 562 -17.33 -5.72 -11.63
CA ILE A 562 -18.78 -5.68 -11.49
C ILE A 562 -19.10 -5.70 -9.99
N ASP A 563 -19.99 -4.81 -9.55
CA ASP A 563 -20.61 -4.87 -8.22
C ASP A 563 -22.14 -4.84 -8.39
N TRP A 564 -22.81 -5.88 -7.89
CA TRP A 564 -24.23 -6.12 -8.10
C TRP A 564 -24.92 -6.55 -6.80
N THR A 565 -25.92 -5.80 -6.36
CA THR A 565 -26.77 -6.12 -5.20
C THR A 565 -28.20 -6.43 -5.66
N PRO A 566 -28.47 -7.60 -6.30
CA PRO A 566 -29.78 -7.93 -6.87
C PRO A 566 -30.94 -7.85 -5.88
N VAL A 567 -30.69 -8.17 -4.61
CA VAL A 567 -31.64 -8.06 -3.49
C VAL A 567 -30.84 -7.69 -2.23
N GLY A 568 -31.45 -6.99 -1.28
CA GLY A 568 -30.78 -6.49 -0.07
C GLY A 568 -29.81 -7.44 0.66
N PRO A 569 -30.11 -8.75 0.87
CA PRO A 569 -29.19 -9.67 1.54
C PRO A 569 -28.07 -10.22 0.64
N LEU A 570 -28.14 -10.07 -0.70
CA LEU A 570 -27.20 -10.66 -1.64
C LEU A 570 -26.46 -9.58 -2.43
N ARG A 571 -25.15 -9.50 -2.21
CA ARG A 571 -24.21 -8.72 -3.01
C ARG A 571 -23.21 -9.66 -3.69
N LEU A 572 -22.98 -9.43 -4.98
CA LEU A 572 -22.13 -10.21 -5.87
C LEU A 572 -21.09 -9.27 -6.47
N GLN A 573 -19.82 -9.58 -6.22
CA GLN A 573 -18.69 -8.85 -6.81
C GLN A 573 -17.92 -9.79 -7.74
N GLY A 574 -17.57 -9.30 -8.93
CA GLY A 574 -16.86 -10.05 -9.95
C GLY A 574 -15.74 -9.22 -10.57
N ALA A 575 -14.61 -9.85 -10.87
CA ALA A 575 -13.44 -9.17 -11.43
C ALA A 575 -12.70 -10.06 -12.43
N VAL A 576 -12.26 -9.47 -13.54
CA VAL A 576 -11.42 -10.12 -14.56
C VAL A 576 -10.28 -9.16 -14.94
N SER A 577 -9.09 -9.68 -15.20
CA SER A 577 -7.95 -8.88 -15.65
C SER A 577 -7.09 -9.68 -16.62
N LEU A 578 -7.02 -9.21 -17.86
CA LEU A 578 -6.34 -9.86 -18.98
C LEU A 578 -5.23 -8.93 -19.47
N PHE A 579 -3.98 -9.30 -19.29
CA PHE A 579 -2.84 -8.47 -19.72
C PHE A 579 -1.65 -9.29 -20.19
N LYS A 580 -0.81 -8.66 -21.00
CA LYS A 580 0.47 -9.19 -21.48
C LYS A 580 1.56 -8.14 -21.22
N SER A 581 2.71 -8.58 -20.73
CA SER A 581 3.90 -7.75 -20.57
C SER A 581 5.08 -8.41 -21.27
N LEU A 582 5.91 -7.60 -21.92
CA LEU A 582 7.10 -8.01 -22.67
C LEU A 582 8.24 -7.04 -22.34
N THR A 583 9.42 -7.60 -22.07
CA THR A 583 10.63 -6.85 -21.77
C THR A 583 11.78 -7.36 -22.64
N GLU A 584 12.61 -6.43 -23.13
CA GLU A 584 13.74 -6.72 -24.01
C GLU A 584 15.01 -6.11 -23.41
N ALA A 585 16.01 -6.95 -23.18
CA ALA A 585 17.26 -6.55 -22.54
C ALA A 585 18.30 -6.14 -23.59
N ASN A 586 18.56 -4.83 -23.66
CA ASN A 586 19.44 -4.21 -24.64
C ASN A 586 20.94 -4.38 -24.29
N TYR A 587 21.42 -5.63 -24.36
CA TYR A 587 22.84 -5.97 -24.25
C TYR A 587 23.63 -5.56 -25.51
N ALA A 588 23.84 -4.27 -25.71
CA ALA A 588 24.81 -3.78 -26.69
C ALA A 588 26.23 -4.23 -26.30
N ALA A 589 26.87 -5.03 -27.16
CA ALA A 589 28.20 -5.59 -26.94
C ALA A 589 29.32 -4.54 -27.12
N GLY A 590 29.43 -3.63 -26.14
CA GLY A 590 30.40 -2.54 -26.11
C GLY A 590 29.96 -1.31 -26.90
N GLY A 591 29.68 -0.21 -26.20
CA GLY A 591 29.35 1.08 -26.81
C GLY A 591 28.43 1.94 -25.93
N VAL A 592 28.65 3.25 -25.95
CA VAL A 592 27.78 4.24 -25.30
C VAL A 592 26.46 4.37 -26.08
N ARG A 593 25.33 4.54 -25.38
CA ARG A 593 24.03 4.88 -26.00
C ARG A 593 24.00 6.39 -26.29
N ASP A 594 24.38 6.78 -27.50
CA ASP A 594 24.01 8.08 -28.09
C ASP A 594 23.42 7.85 -29.48
N GLY A 595 22.22 8.39 -29.71
CA GLY A 595 21.49 8.33 -30.98
C GLY A 595 20.13 7.61 -30.92
N PRO A 596 19.07 8.18 -31.53
CA PRO A 596 17.74 7.57 -31.56
C PRO A 596 17.71 6.35 -32.49
N ARG A 597 16.94 5.30 -32.14
CA ARG A 597 16.73 4.13 -33.00
C ARG A 597 15.27 3.96 -33.41
N PHE A 598 15.09 3.59 -34.68
CA PHE A 598 13.79 3.36 -35.30
C PHE A 598 13.12 2.07 -34.81
N ARG A 599 11.79 2.07 -34.80
CA ARG A 599 10.97 0.87 -34.57
C ARG A 599 11.01 -0.05 -35.80
N HIS A 600 11.47 -1.28 -35.63
CA HIS A 600 11.06 -2.40 -36.47
C HIS A 600 10.53 -3.52 -35.58
N ALA A 601 9.26 -3.90 -35.78
CA ALA A 601 8.66 -5.02 -35.08
C ALA A 601 9.10 -6.33 -35.76
N THR A 602 10.06 -7.03 -35.16
CA THR A 602 10.37 -8.41 -35.52
C THR A 602 9.16 -9.28 -35.19
N ARG A 603 8.53 -9.87 -36.23
CA ARG A 603 7.49 -10.90 -36.03
C ARG A 603 8.09 -12.04 -35.23
N ALA A 604 7.51 -12.33 -34.07
CA ALA A 604 7.81 -13.57 -33.36
C ALA A 604 7.43 -14.77 -34.24
N VAL A 605 8.35 -15.71 -34.40
CA VAL A 605 8.05 -17.02 -34.97
C VAL A 605 7.43 -17.87 -33.86
N GLU A 606 6.23 -18.39 -34.09
CA GLU A 606 5.56 -19.25 -33.12
C GLU A 606 6.30 -20.60 -33.01
N PRO A 607 6.58 -21.10 -31.79
CA PRO A 607 7.10 -22.45 -31.62
C PRO A 607 5.99 -23.46 -31.93
N VAL A 608 6.16 -24.24 -32.99
CA VAL A 608 5.25 -25.33 -33.35
C VAL A 608 5.22 -26.35 -32.20
N GLY A 609 4.06 -26.53 -31.58
CA GLY A 609 3.89 -27.43 -30.45
C GLY A 609 4.03 -28.90 -30.86
N LEU A 610 5.06 -29.57 -30.33
CA LEU A 610 5.21 -31.01 -30.41
C LEU A 610 4.46 -31.68 -29.26
N LEU A 611 3.43 -32.46 -29.59
CA LEU A 611 2.66 -33.26 -28.65
C LEU A 611 3.47 -34.49 -28.22
N GLU A 612 3.90 -34.54 -26.96
CA GLU A 612 4.45 -35.76 -26.38
C GLU A 612 3.34 -36.82 -26.21
N ARG A 613 3.37 -37.86 -27.04
CA ARG A 613 2.77 -39.16 -26.74
C ARG A 613 3.87 -40.13 -26.34
N GLY A 614 3.82 -40.63 -25.11
CA GLY A 614 4.78 -41.62 -24.62
C GLY A 614 4.59 -42.99 -25.30
N SER A 615 5.71 -43.65 -25.61
CA SER A 615 5.79 -45.08 -25.87
C SER A 615 7.15 -45.60 -25.40
N GLN A 616 7.22 -46.88 -25.03
CA GLN A 616 8.36 -47.47 -24.34
C GLN A 616 9.39 -48.11 -25.31
N ASP A 617 10.53 -48.48 -24.71
CA ASP A 617 11.44 -49.58 -25.09
C ASP A 617 12.50 -49.41 -26.20
N ARG A 618 13.75 -49.45 -25.69
CA ARG A 618 14.98 -50.10 -26.21
C ARG A 618 15.95 -49.33 -27.12
N PRO A 619 17.28 -49.59 -26.97
CA PRO A 619 18.34 -48.91 -27.71
C PRO A 619 18.91 -49.77 -28.86
N HIS A 620 19.39 -49.12 -29.91
CA HIS A 620 20.42 -49.66 -30.80
C HIS A 620 21.37 -48.55 -31.29
N ALA A 621 22.62 -48.91 -31.55
CA ALA A 621 23.64 -48.00 -32.08
C ALA A 621 23.64 -47.98 -33.63
N GLY A 622 24.05 -46.87 -34.23
CA GLY A 622 24.24 -46.74 -35.67
C GLY A 622 25.03 -45.48 -36.03
N THR A 623 26.14 -45.64 -36.75
CA THR A 623 27.07 -44.55 -37.11
C THR A 623 26.95 -44.16 -38.59
N ALA A 624 26.49 -42.94 -38.87
CA ALA A 624 26.64 -42.26 -40.16
C ALA A 624 26.33 -40.75 -40.03
N SER A 625 26.61 -39.85 -40.98
CA SER A 625 27.79 -39.67 -41.84
C SER A 625 27.59 -38.41 -42.73
N CYS A 626 28.35 -37.35 -42.46
CA CYS A 626 28.82 -36.34 -43.43
C CYS A 626 27.87 -35.27 -44.05
N ARG A 627 28.53 -34.21 -44.55
CA ARG A 627 28.11 -33.04 -45.38
C ARG A 627 27.25 -31.96 -44.70
N GLN A 628 27.77 -30.75 -44.47
CA GLN A 628 28.21 -29.69 -45.42
C GLN A 628 27.08 -29.02 -46.20
N TYR A 629 26.89 -27.73 -45.94
CA TYR A 629 26.49 -26.75 -46.94
C TYR A 629 27.30 -25.46 -46.72
N ILE A 630 28.06 -25.04 -47.75
CA ILE A 630 28.73 -23.74 -47.78
C ILE A 630 28.03 -22.89 -48.83
N ALA A 631 27.45 -21.78 -48.41
CA ALA A 631 26.86 -20.77 -49.30
C ALA A 631 27.46 -19.41 -48.98
N GLY A 632 28.57 -19.08 -49.64
CA GLY A 632 29.11 -17.72 -49.65
C GLY A 632 28.65 -16.96 -50.89
N ASN A 633 28.48 -15.64 -50.80
CA ASN A 633 28.50 -14.80 -52.00
C ASN A 633 29.12 -13.42 -51.73
N ARG A 634 29.61 -12.76 -52.78
CA ARG A 634 30.51 -11.61 -52.71
C ARG A 634 29.91 -10.30 -53.27
N HIS A 635 30.66 -9.21 -53.03
CA HIS A 635 30.76 -7.96 -53.79
C HIS A 635 29.81 -6.79 -53.48
N ARG A 636 30.43 -5.65 -53.12
CA ARG A 636 30.70 -4.54 -54.07
C ARG A 636 31.90 -3.69 -53.62
N ARG A 637 32.43 -2.82 -54.50
CA ARG A 637 33.58 -1.89 -54.29
C ARG A 637 33.32 -0.56 -55.03
N ARG A 638 33.68 0.59 -54.42
CA ARG A 638 34.30 1.84 -54.97
C ARG A 638 34.30 2.94 -53.86
N TRP A 639 35.41 3.62 -53.52
CA TRP A 639 36.11 4.77 -54.19
C TRP A 639 35.25 6.07 -54.18
N LEU A 640 35.69 7.28 -53.77
CA LEU A 640 37.04 7.91 -53.65
C LEU A 640 37.28 8.79 -52.37
N HIS A 641 38.56 9.12 -52.13
CA HIS A 641 39.22 10.32 -51.52
C HIS A 641 38.71 11.14 -50.30
N GLY A 642 39.69 11.50 -49.45
CA GLY A 642 39.74 12.67 -48.54
C GLY A 642 41.03 12.63 -47.68
N ALA A 643 41.76 13.75 -47.48
CA ALA A 643 43.08 13.74 -46.81
C ALA A 643 43.35 14.99 -45.95
N GLY A 644 44.06 14.85 -44.81
CA GLY A 644 44.36 15.98 -43.90
C GLY A 644 45.31 15.69 -42.72
N ARG A 645 46.63 15.84 -42.97
CA ARG A 645 47.78 16.22 -42.09
C ARG A 645 47.89 15.79 -40.60
N THR A 646 49.13 15.38 -40.23
CA THR A 646 49.67 15.21 -38.86
C THR A 646 50.35 16.50 -38.34
N PRO A 647 50.77 16.61 -37.05
CA PRO A 647 51.96 15.96 -36.42
C PRO A 647 51.59 15.10 -35.17
N GLY A 648 52.45 14.38 -34.44
CA GLY A 648 53.91 14.41 -34.20
C GLY A 648 54.24 15.17 -32.90
N VAL A 649 54.73 14.60 -31.79
CA VAL A 649 56.08 14.03 -31.47
C VAL A 649 55.97 13.50 -30.01
N ALA A 650 56.20 12.21 -29.70
CA ALA A 650 57.44 11.51 -29.29
C ALA A 650 57.85 11.57 -27.79
N THR A 651 58.48 10.49 -27.31
CA THR A 651 58.95 10.23 -25.92
C THR A 651 60.44 10.53 -25.72
N PRO A 652 60.89 10.71 -24.45
CA PRO A 652 62.27 10.41 -24.03
C PRO A 652 62.37 9.53 -22.75
N CYS A 653 63.61 9.16 -22.36
CA CYS A 653 63.95 8.08 -21.42
C CYS A 653 64.46 8.55 -20.02
N GLN A 654 64.73 7.59 -19.10
CA GLN A 654 65.37 7.80 -17.77
C GLN A 654 66.91 7.99 -17.85
N PRO A 655 67.53 8.68 -16.86
CA PRO A 655 68.32 8.03 -15.77
C PRO A 655 68.21 8.75 -14.38
N GLY A 656 68.86 8.39 -13.26
CA GLY A 656 69.63 7.17 -12.89
C GLY A 656 70.55 7.30 -11.64
N ALA A 657 70.58 6.25 -10.80
CA ALA A 657 71.62 5.80 -9.83
C ALA A 657 72.18 6.65 -8.63
N GLY A 658 71.72 6.34 -7.40
CA GLY A 658 72.52 6.21 -6.12
C GLY A 658 73.04 7.46 -5.37
N PRO A 659 73.77 7.32 -4.22
CA PRO A 659 73.79 6.21 -3.23
C PRO A 659 73.93 6.61 -1.71
N SER A 660 73.85 5.62 -0.79
CA SER A 660 74.20 5.63 0.68
C SER A 660 73.23 6.39 1.63
N ARG A 661 73.04 6.08 2.93
CA ARG A 661 73.61 5.13 3.96
C ARG A 661 72.49 4.89 5.06
N THR A 662 72.55 4.25 6.25
CA THR A 662 73.56 3.75 7.22
C THR A 662 73.03 2.50 8.02
N GLN A 663 73.28 2.35 9.34
CA GLN A 663 72.99 1.23 10.29
C GLN A 663 72.95 1.78 11.77
N PRO A 664 72.69 1.02 12.89
CA PRO A 664 72.64 -0.45 13.11
C PRO A 664 71.53 -1.08 14.04
N ALA A 665 71.46 -2.42 13.92
CA ALA A 665 71.01 -3.55 14.80
C ALA A 665 70.37 -3.40 16.21
N ALA A 666 69.41 -4.32 16.51
CA ALA A 666 69.23 -5.03 17.79
C ALA A 666 68.42 -6.36 17.64
N CYS A 667 68.62 -7.32 18.57
CA CYS A 667 67.86 -8.59 18.75
C CYS A 667 67.36 -8.66 20.22
N PRO A 668 66.44 -9.57 20.67
CA PRO A 668 66.50 -11.04 20.49
C PRO A 668 65.14 -11.80 20.42
N ALA A 669 65.18 -13.14 20.46
CA ALA A 669 64.03 -14.05 20.67
C ALA A 669 63.98 -14.58 22.13
N PRO A 670 62.85 -15.17 22.59
CA PRO A 670 62.66 -16.65 22.57
C PRO A 670 61.18 -17.06 22.31
N GLY A 671 60.73 -18.33 22.28
CA GLY A 671 61.42 -19.63 22.32
C GLY A 671 60.50 -20.84 22.64
N ILE A 672 60.09 -21.58 21.61
CA ILE A 672 59.71 -23.02 21.54
C ILE A 672 59.01 -23.70 22.75
N ARG A 673 57.84 -24.32 22.50
CA ARG A 673 57.55 -25.74 22.88
C ARG A 673 56.37 -26.37 22.13
N LEU A 674 56.66 -27.37 21.31
CA LEU A 674 55.70 -28.38 20.82
C LEU A 674 55.49 -29.46 21.90
N ARG A 675 54.34 -30.15 21.89
CA ARG A 675 54.16 -31.40 22.63
C ARG A 675 53.22 -32.35 21.89
N THR A 676 53.69 -33.57 21.62
CA THR A 676 52.96 -34.61 20.88
C THR A 676 52.42 -35.70 21.80
N ALA A 677 51.13 -36.00 21.69
CA ALA A 677 50.46 -37.23 22.11
C ALA A 677 49.09 -37.26 21.39
N GLY A 678 48.48 -38.40 21.08
CA GLY A 678 48.89 -39.80 21.23
C GLY A 678 47.65 -40.68 20.99
N CYS A 679 47.74 -41.69 20.13
CA CYS A 679 46.55 -42.42 19.66
C CYS A 679 45.89 -43.30 20.74
N ARG A 680 44.56 -43.39 20.71
CA ARG A 680 43.82 -44.62 21.07
C ARG A 680 42.46 -44.66 20.38
N ALA A 681 42.05 -45.85 19.94
CA ALA A 681 40.73 -46.12 19.36
C ALA A 681 39.82 -46.82 20.39
N GLY A 682 38.50 -46.74 20.17
CA GLY A 682 37.49 -47.45 20.95
C GLY A 682 36.25 -47.72 20.10
N LEU A 683 35.73 -48.94 20.14
CA LEU A 683 34.64 -49.41 19.27
C LEU A 683 33.26 -49.36 19.94
N ARG A 684 32.23 -49.18 19.11
CA ARG A 684 30.85 -49.73 19.20
C ARG A 684 30.12 -49.65 20.55
N ARG A 685 28.91 -49.08 20.50
CA ARG A 685 27.68 -49.91 20.56
C ARG A 685 26.44 -49.18 20.02
N THR A 686 25.65 -49.90 19.24
CA THR A 686 24.29 -49.53 18.83
C THR A 686 23.28 -50.16 19.78
N ILE A 687 22.33 -49.37 20.29
CA ILE A 687 21.02 -49.84 20.75
C ILE A 687 19.99 -48.82 20.23
N GLY A 688 18.87 -49.32 19.70
CA GLY A 688 17.69 -48.51 19.37
C GLY A 688 16.47 -49.07 20.10
N VAL A 689 15.51 -48.21 20.42
CA VAL A 689 14.21 -48.58 21.02
C VAL A 689 13.10 -47.84 20.29
N ARG A 690 11.93 -48.45 20.19
CA ARG A 690 10.76 -48.00 19.43
C ARG A 690 9.57 -47.79 20.37
N GLN A 691 8.76 -46.77 20.08
CA GLN A 691 7.36 -46.58 20.53
C GLN A 691 7.09 -46.39 22.04
N GLY A 692 6.06 -45.60 22.31
CA GLY A 692 5.50 -45.30 23.63
C GLY A 692 4.58 -44.07 23.51
N HIS A 693 3.34 -44.16 23.97
CA HIS A 693 2.32 -43.11 23.81
C HIS A 693 1.84 -42.60 25.17
N ALA A 694 1.37 -41.35 25.15
CA ALA A 694 0.38 -40.75 26.06
C ALA A 694 0.79 -40.34 27.50
N GLU A 695 -0.02 -39.40 27.99
CA GLU A 695 -0.18 -38.89 29.36
C GLU A 695 0.99 -38.15 30.04
N VAL A 696 0.75 -37.22 30.98
CA VAL A 696 -0.14 -36.03 31.04
C VAL A 696 0.23 -35.25 32.33
N LEU A 697 0.04 -33.93 32.34
CA LEU A 697 0.21 -33.02 33.51
C LEU A 697 1.60 -32.91 34.18
N GLY A 698 2.11 -31.66 34.22
CA GLY A 698 2.64 -31.12 35.48
C GLY A 698 4.16 -31.08 35.73
N SER A 699 4.85 -30.09 35.14
CA SER A 699 5.86 -29.34 35.93
C SER A 699 6.12 -27.93 35.37
N VAL A 700 5.84 -26.90 36.16
CA VAL A 700 6.34 -25.53 35.91
C VAL A 700 7.72 -25.40 36.56
N ARG A 701 8.78 -25.14 35.78
CA ARG A 701 10.09 -24.70 36.30
C ARG A 701 10.90 -23.94 35.25
N ASN A 702 11.41 -22.77 35.62
CA ASN A 702 12.33 -21.96 34.82
C ASN A 702 13.70 -22.64 34.65
N PRO A 703 14.40 -22.31 33.55
CA PRO A 703 15.83 -22.03 33.59
C PRO A 703 16.09 -20.54 33.31
N THR A 704 16.62 -19.82 34.31
CA THR A 704 17.01 -18.41 34.16
C THR A 704 18.32 -18.28 33.38
N HIS A 705 18.29 -17.67 32.18
CA HIS A 705 19.50 -17.25 31.46
C HIS A 705 19.59 -15.72 31.37
N THR A 706 20.33 -15.11 32.29
CA THR A 706 20.53 -13.66 32.42
C THR A 706 21.57 -13.12 31.42
N ALA A 707 21.23 -13.12 30.13
CA ALA A 707 22.03 -12.47 29.10
C ALA A 707 21.87 -10.93 29.17
N ARG A 708 22.94 -10.21 29.54
CA ARG A 708 22.95 -8.72 29.65
C ARG A 708 22.85 -8.03 28.28
N MET A 709 21.64 -7.84 27.77
CA MET A 709 21.39 -6.99 26.60
C MET A 709 21.71 -5.53 26.89
N HIS A 710 22.68 -4.95 26.18
CA HIS A 710 22.93 -3.51 26.18
C HIS A 710 22.06 -2.84 25.11
N TYR A 711 20.89 -2.33 25.51
CA TYR A 711 20.02 -1.53 24.63
C TYR A 711 20.46 -0.05 24.60
N PRO A 712 20.33 0.64 23.45
CA PRO A 712 20.47 2.10 23.38
C PRO A 712 19.19 2.78 23.94
N ALA A 713 19.01 2.75 25.26
CA ALA A 713 17.77 3.12 25.95
C ALA A 713 17.41 4.63 25.97
N ARG A 714 17.77 5.40 24.94
CA ARG A 714 17.67 6.87 24.91
C ARG A 714 16.44 7.45 24.19
N LEU A 715 15.60 6.64 23.55
CA LEU A 715 14.39 7.13 22.84
C LEU A 715 13.07 6.48 23.29
N ALA A 716 13.08 5.25 23.82
CA ALA A 716 11.83 4.60 24.27
C ALA A 716 11.24 5.21 25.54
N ALA A 717 12.10 5.63 26.49
CA ALA A 717 11.67 6.18 27.79
C ALA A 717 10.75 7.41 27.70
N PRO A 718 11.05 8.48 26.93
CA PRO A 718 10.15 9.63 26.82
C PRO A 718 8.81 9.29 26.16
N LEU A 719 8.77 8.37 25.20
CA LEU A 719 7.52 7.98 24.52
C LEU A 719 6.58 7.22 25.47
N VAL A 720 7.12 6.28 26.24
CA VAL A 720 6.36 5.55 27.27
C VAL A 720 5.92 6.47 28.40
N ALA A 721 6.75 7.43 28.81
CA ALA A 721 6.38 8.44 29.80
C ALA A 721 5.24 9.36 29.31
N LEU A 722 5.21 9.72 28.02
CA LEU A 722 4.14 10.51 27.43
C LEU A 722 2.80 9.74 27.45
N LEU A 723 2.82 8.48 27.03
CA LEU A 723 1.65 7.59 27.04
C LEU A 723 1.11 7.35 28.46
N ALA A 724 2.00 7.19 29.45
CA ALA A 724 1.62 7.06 30.85
C ALA A 724 1.00 8.34 31.43
N MET A 725 1.40 9.53 30.96
CA MET A 725 0.85 10.81 31.41
C MET A 725 -0.61 11.01 30.98
N PHE A 726 -0.98 10.59 29.78
CA PHE A 726 -2.37 10.66 29.28
C PHE A 726 -3.32 9.69 29.99
N ALA A 727 -2.81 8.61 30.59
CA ALA A 727 -3.62 7.61 31.29
C ALA A 727 -4.12 8.05 32.69
N LEU A 728 -3.78 9.26 33.15
CA LEU A 728 -4.05 9.75 34.51
C LEU A 728 -4.97 10.98 34.58
N LEU A 729 -5.61 11.37 33.48
CA LEU A 729 -6.62 12.43 33.48
C LEU A 729 -7.94 11.93 34.11
N PRO A 730 -8.53 12.67 35.08
CA PRO A 730 -9.75 12.23 35.76
C PRO A 730 -10.97 12.28 34.83
N MET A 731 -11.73 11.17 34.78
CA MET A 731 -12.95 11.06 33.99
C MET A 731 -14.08 11.91 34.60
N ALA A 732 -14.41 13.03 33.96
CA ALA A 732 -15.69 13.70 34.14
C ALA A 732 -16.75 13.07 33.21
N VAL A 733 -17.94 12.79 33.74
CA VAL A 733 -19.05 12.22 32.95
C VAL A 733 -19.69 13.33 32.09
N ALA A 734 -19.71 13.15 30.77
CA ALA A 734 -20.26 14.09 29.79
C ALA A 734 -21.04 13.38 28.67
N GLN A 735 -21.80 14.15 27.88
CA GLN A 735 -22.95 13.64 27.11
C GLN A 735 -22.65 13.24 25.64
N ALA A 736 -23.69 12.85 24.91
CA ALA A 736 -23.67 11.91 23.78
C ALA A 736 -22.86 12.35 22.53
N PRO A 737 -22.44 11.40 21.65
CA PRO A 737 -21.73 11.69 20.39
C PRO A 737 -22.67 12.11 19.24
N GLY A 738 -22.10 12.63 18.13
CA GLY A 738 -22.74 12.60 16.81
C GLY A 738 -23.11 13.93 16.15
N THR A 739 -22.48 15.07 16.47
CA THR A 739 -22.78 16.39 15.87
C THR A 739 -22.78 16.40 14.34
N ARG A 740 -21.70 15.92 13.69
CA ARG A 740 -21.60 15.89 12.21
C ARG A 740 -22.62 14.97 11.55
N GLU A 741 -22.95 13.86 12.21
CA GLU A 741 -23.97 12.92 11.72
C GLU A 741 -25.38 13.53 11.82
N ARG A 742 -25.70 14.21 12.94
CA ARG A 742 -26.96 14.97 13.11
C ARG A 742 -27.07 16.12 12.11
N GLN A 743 -25.97 16.79 11.77
CA GLN A 743 -25.93 17.81 10.70
C GLN A 743 -26.31 17.23 9.34
N ILE A 744 -25.70 16.10 8.92
CA ILE A 744 -26.04 15.41 7.67
C ILE A 744 -27.52 15.00 7.66
N ARG A 745 -28.00 14.38 8.74
CA ARG A 745 -29.40 13.94 8.85
C ARG A 745 -30.38 15.11 8.78
N ALA A 746 -30.13 16.22 9.48
CA ALA A 746 -30.97 17.42 9.42
C ALA A 746 -30.99 18.07 8.03
N ALA A 747 -29.83 18.15 7.35
CA ALA A 747 -29.76 18.62 5.96
C ALA A 747 -30.53 17.70 4.99
N LEU A 748 -30.53 16.39 5.26
CA LEU A 748 -31.30 15.40 4.50
C LEU A 748 -32.82 15.62 4.65
N VAL A 749 -33.32 15.92 5.86
CA VAL A 749 -34.75 16.29 6.06
C VAL A 749 -35.14 17.49 5.19
N TYR A 750 -34.33 18.55 5.19
CA TYR A 750 -34.55 19.71 4.32
C TYR A 750 -34.59 19.31 2.83
N LYS A 751 -33.63 18.49 2.36
CA LYS A 751 -33.61 18.05 0.95
C LYS A 751 -34.83 17.19 0.59
N ILE A 752 -35.28 16.29 1.46
CA ILE A 752 -36.46 15.42 1.23
C ILE A 752 -37.71 16.24 0.92
N THR A 753 -37.96 17.35 1.64
CA THR A 753 -39.16 18.18 1.42
C THR A 753 -39.33 18.65 -0.02
N ARG A 754 -38.23 18.92 -0.74
CA ARG A 754 -38.26 19.38 -2.14
C ARG A 754 -38.88 18.34 -3.09
N PHE A 755 -38.86 17.05 -2.72
CA PHE A 755 -39.42 15.93 -3.47
C PHE A 755 -40.80 15.48 -2.95
N VAL A 756 -41.41 16.23 -2.03
CA VAL A 756 -42.77 15.98 -1.53
C VAL A 756 -43.70 17.11 -2.01
N THR A 757 -44.95 16.78 -2.33
CA THR A 757 -45.98 17.75 -2.71
C THR A 757 -47.16 17.63 -1.76
N TRP A 758 -47.53 18.76 -1.16
CA TRP A 758 -48.69 18.90 -0.27
C TRP A 758 -49.96 19.28 -1.06
N PRO A 759 -51.17 18.98 -0.54
CA PRO A 759 -52.41 19.55 -1.07
C PRO A 759 -52.39 21.08 -0.98
N GLY A 760 -52.81 21.78 -2.03
CA GLY A 760 -52.86 23.25 -2.08
C GLY A 760 -53.84 23.90 -1.08
N THR A 761 -54.69 23.10 -0.43
CA THR A 761 -55.53 23.49 0.71
C THR A 761 -54.76 23.57 2.04
N VAL A 762 -53.62 22.87 2.15
CA VAL A 762 -52.77 22.78 3.35
C VAL A 762 -51.49 23.59 3.18
N LEU A 763 -50.96 23.68 1.97
CA LEU A 763 -49.85 24.55 1.59
C LEU A 763 -50.27 25.40 0.36
N PRO A 764 -50.94 26.55 0.57
CA PRO A 764 -51.32 27.45 -0.51
C PRO A 764 -50.10 28.12 -1.14
N ALA A 765 -50.13 28.37 -2.46
CA ALA A 765 -49.00 28.83 -3.27
C ALA A 765 -48.23 30.06 -2.77
N THR A 766 -48.79 30.87 -1.86
CA THR A 766 -48.10 31.96 -1.17
C THR A 766 -48.33 31.91 0.35
N GLY A 767 -47.91 30.83 1.00
CA GLY A 767 -47.90 30.67 2.47
C GLY A 767 -46.49 30.40 3.05
N PRO A 768 -46.30 30.55 4.37
CA PRO A 768 -45.11 30.06 5.07
C PRO A 768 -45.16 28.54 5.24
N PHE A 769 -44.00 27.88 5.16
CA PHE A 769 -43.87 26.45 5.46
C PHE A 769 -43.48 26.27 6.93
N THR A 770 -44.36 25.71 7.74
CA THR A 770 -44.10 25.46 9.16
C THR A 770 -43.37 24.13 9.33
N PHE A 771 -42.05 24.21 9.58
CA PHE A 771 -41.21 23.06 9.92
C PHE A 771 -41.22 22.91 11.45
N CYS A 772 -41.84 21.84 11.94
CA CYS A 772 -41.88 21.51 13.35
C CYS A 772 -40.84 20.46 13.73
N HIS A 773 -40.34 20.49 14.97
CA HIS A 773 -39.37 19.49 15.43
C HIS A 773 -39.51 19.11 16.91
N VAL A 774 -39.42 17.80 17.19
CA VAL A 774 -39.21 17.22 18.52
C VAL A 774 -37.78 16.69 18.56
N SER A 775 -36.82 17.58 18.85
CA SER A 775 -35.39 17.24 18.88
C SER A 775 -34.64 17.79 20.08
N ASP A 776 -33.45 17.24 20.29
CA ASP A 776 -32.44 17.80 21.19
C ASP A 776 -31.99 19.22 20.78
N ASP A 777 -31.29 19.89 21.69
CA ASP A 777 -30.84 21.27 21.52
C ASP A 777 -29.76 21.42 20.43
N VAL A 778 -28.90 20.41 20.25
CA VAL A 778 -27.86 20.39 19.21
C VAL A 778 -28.49 20.42 17.82
N THR A 779 -29.50 19.57 17.60
CA THR A 779 -30.25 19.50 16.36
C THR A 779 -31.13 20.75 16.18
N SER A 780 -31.66 21.31 17.27
CA SER A 780 -32.40 22.58 17.23
C SER A 780 -31.51 23.75 16.74
N GLN A 781 -30.23 23.80 17.15
CA GLN A 781 -29.27 24.80 16.66
C GLN A 781 -28.95 24.63 15.17
N VAL A 782 -28.86 23.39 14.68
CA VAL A 782 -28.69 23.12 13.24
C VAL A 782 -29.91 23.56 12.44
N LEU A 783 -31.12 23.23 12.92
CA LEU A 783 -32.37 23.59 12.26
C LEU A 783 -32.65 25.11 12.27
N ALA A 784 -32.15 25.86 13.25
CA ALA A 784 -32.18 27.33 13.20
C ALA A 784 -31.43 27.89 11.98
N GLY A 785 -30.43 27.17 11.45
CA GLY A 785 -29.68 27.55 10.25
C GLY A 785 -30.44 27.46 8.93
N ILE A 786 -31.65 26.86 8.91
CA ILE A 786 -32.54 26.82 7.74
C ILE A 786 -33.77 27.73 7.88
N GLU A 787 -33.97 28.41 9.01
CA GLU A 787 -35.11 29.32 9.17
C GLU A 787 -35.07 30.46 8.14
N GLY A 788 -36.23 30.81 7.57
CA GLY A 788 -36.34 31.84 6.54
C GLY A 788 -35.79 31.47 5.15
N ARG A 789 -35.06 30.35 4.98
CA ARG A 789 -34.73 29.79 3.65
C ARG A 789 -36.02 29.36 2.93
N ALA A 790 -35.94 29.21 1.60
CA ALA A 790 -37.06 28.75 0.77
C ALA A 790 -37.08 27.22 0.59
N ILE A 791 -38.28 26.65 0.50
CA ILE A 791 -38.62 25.32 -0.04
C ILE A 791 -39.82 25.55 -0.97
N GLN A 792 -39.72 25.18 -2.25
CA GLN A 792 -40.85 25.27 -3.21
C GLN A 792 -41.57 26.64 -3.15
N ASP A 793 -40.80 27.73 -3.22
CA ASP A 793 -41.24 29.13 -3.08
C ASP A 793 -41.83 29.56 -1.71
N HIS A 794 -42.01 28.64 -0.77
CA HIS A 794 -42.42 28.92 0.62
C HIS A 794 -41.22 29.24 1.52
N ARG A 795 -41.31 30.28 2.35
CA ARG A 795 -40.32 30.53 3.42
C ARG A 795 -40.58 29.66 4.64
N ILE A 796 -39.52 29.02 5.15
CA ILE A 796 -39.56 28.23 6.37
C ILE A 796 -39.80 29.12 7.60
N ARG A 797 -40.67 28.66 8.50
CA ARG A 797 -40.71 29.03 9.91
C ARG A 797 -40.46 27.80 10.76
N MET A 798 -39.60 27.92 11.78
CA MET A 798 -39.31 26.83 12.70
C MET A 798 -40.28 26.83 13.89
N ARG A 799 -40.68 25.64 14.35
CA ARG A 799 -41.48 25.49 15.57
C ARG A 799 -41.03 24.27 16.38
N ARG A 800 -40.28 24.50 17.47
CA ARG A 800 -40.01 23.45 18.45
C ARG A 800 -41.34 22.97 19.06
N LEU A 801 -41.47 21.67 19.27
CA LEU A 801 -42.57 21.05 19.98
C LEU A 801 -42.02 20.41 21.27
N ASP A 802 -42.61 20.75 22.41
CA ASP A 802 -42.17 20.26 23.73
C ASP A 802 -42.68 18.83 24.06
N GLY A 803 -43.37 18.20 23.10
CA GLY A 803 -43.92 16.85 23.21
C GLY A 803 -44.47 16.35 21.87
N ALA A 804 -44.75 15.05 21.78
CA ALA A 804 -45.21 14.36 20.58
C ALA A 804 -46.71 13.99 20.63
N ASP A 805 -47.54 14.95 21.05
CA ASP A 805 -49.00 14.79 21.20
C ASP A 805 -49.82 15.30 19.99
N SER A 806 -51.11 14.96 19.96
CA SER A 806 -52.03 15.29 18.87
C SER A 806 -52.42 16.77 18.76
N LYS A 807 -52.11 17.62 19.75
CA LYS A 807 -52.32 19.07 19.69
C LYS A 807 -51.07 19.78 19.18
N ALA A 808 -49.87 19.30 19.54
CA ALA A 808 -48.59 19.87 19.14
C ALA A 808 -48.36 19.86 17.61
N VAL A 809 -48.90 18.87 16.90
CA VAL A 809 -48.75 18.72 15.43
C VAL A 809 -49.62 19.73 14.63
N ALA A 810 -50.66 20.32 15.23
CA ALA A 810 -51.62 21.16 14.51
C ALA A 810 -50.95 22.41 13.87
N GLY A 811 -51.03 22.52 12.53
CA GLY A 811 -50.42 23.61 11.76
C GLY A 811 -48.96 23.40 11.35
N CYS A 812 -48.40 22.19 11.52
CA CYS A 812 -47.12 21.80 10.94
C CYS A 812 -47.30 21.31 9.49
N ASN A 813 -46.43 21.73 8.56
CA ASN A 813 -46.34 21.11 7.23
C ASN A 813 -45.42 19.87 7.26
N LEU A 814 -44.39 19.92 8.11
CA LEU A 814 -43.50 18.81 8.44
C LEU A 814 -43.31 18.71 9.96
N VAL A 815 -43.17 17.49 10.49
CA VAL A 815 -42.66 17.20 11.84
C VAL A 815 -41.42 16.33 11.72
N TYR A 816 -40.29 16.78 12.29
CA TYR A 816 -39.07 15.99 12.44
C TYR A 816 -38.92 15.45 13.87
N LEU A 817 -38.62 14.16 14.01
CA LEU A 817 -38.42 13.46 15.28
C LEU A 817 -37.00 12.90 15.34
N THR A 818 -36.26 13.09 16.45
CA THR A 818 -34.91 12.51 16.62
C THR A 818 -34.84 11.47 17.74
N GLY A 819 -34.12 10.38 17.50
CA GLY A 819 -33.85 9.32 18.49
C GLY A 819 -34.94 8.25 18.52
N THR A 820 -35.26 7.76 19.72
CA THR A 820 -36.37 6.79 19.91
C THR A 820 -37.73 7.48 20.10
N ASN A 821 -37.85 8.76 19.71
CA ASN A 821 -39.06 9.56 19.85
C ASN A 821 -40.05 9.20 18.74
N ALA A 822 -41.00 8.30 19.04
CA ALA A 822 -42.17 8.08 18.20
C ALA A 822 -43.30 9.07 18.53
N LEU A 823 -44.10 9.45 17.54
CA LEU A 823 -45.40 10.09 17.80
C LEU A 823 -46.35 9.10 18.48
N ALA A 824 -47.21 9.59 19.37
CA ALA A 824 -48.35 8.82 19.85
C ALA A 824 -49.30 8.49 18.69
N ALA A 825 -50.06 7.38 18.78
CA ALA A 825 -50.88 6.91 17.66
C ALA A 825 -51.99 7.90 17.24
N ASP A 826 -52.54 8.64 18.20
CA ASP A 826 -53.47 9.76 17.97
C ASP A 826 -52.78 10.96 17.31
N ALA A 827 -51.52 11.22 17.67
CA ALA A 827 -50.71 12.29 17.07
C ALA A 827 -50.27 11.97 15.63
N MET A 828 -49.98 10.70 15.32
CA MET A 828 -49.79 10.22 13.95
C MET A 828 -51.10 10.33 13.15
N ALA A 829 -52.23 9.90 13.71
CA ALA A 829 -53.54 10.04 13.05
C ALA A 829 -53.88 11.52 12.77
N ALA A 830 -53.56 12.43 13.69
CA ALA A 830 -53.70 13.87 13.48
C ALA A 830 -52.76 14.40 12.39
N ALA A 831 -51.49 13.95 12.33
CA ALA A 831 -50.54 14.31 11.29
C ALA A 831 -51.03 13.87 9.89
N VAL A 832 -51.53 12.63 9.78
CA VAL A 832 -52.16 12.09 8.56
C VAL A 832 -53.36 12.92 8.16
N ALA A 833 -54.30 13.19 9.09
CA ALA A 833 -55.50 13.98 8.80
C ALA A 833 -55.22 15.45 8.41
N ALA A 834 -54.06 15.99 8.80
CA ALA A 834 -53.63 17.36 8.50
C ALA A 834 -52.69 17.48 7.28
N SER A 835 -52.37 16.37 6.59
CA SER A 835 -51.32 16.30 5.55
C SER A 835 -49.94 16.80 6.03
N THR A 836 -49.59 16.52 7.29
CA THR A 836 -48.28 16.83 7.85
C THR A 836 -47.30 15.69 7.56
N LEU A 837 -46.17 15.99 6.90
CA LEU A 837 -45.14 14.99 6.64
C LEU A 837 -44.38 14.65 7.94
N VAL A 838 -44.42 13.39 8.38
CA VAL A 838 -43.63 12.92 9.53
C VAL A 838 -42.32 12.28 9.08
N VAL A 839 -41.20 12.90 9.45
CA VAL A 839 -39.85 12.37 9.24
C VAL A 839 -39.24 11.99 10.60
N ALA A 840 -38.68 10.79 10.73
CA ALA A 840 -38.03 10.34 11.96
C ALA A 840 -36.57 9.92 11.71
N ASP A 841 -35.70 10.15 12.69
CA ASP A 841 -34.31 9.71 12.71
C ASP A 841 -34.06 8.72 13.86
N GLY A 842 -33.70 7.48 13.52
CA GLY A 842 -33.37 6.46 14.52
C GLY A 842 -33.22 5.05 13.92
N PRO A 843 -32.94 4.03 14.76
CA PRO A 843 -33.09 2.64 14.33
C PRO A 843 -34.54 2.38 13.88
N ARG A 844 -34.73 1.49 12.89
CA ARG A 844 -36.06 1.20 12.29
C ARG A 844 -37.11 1.01 13.39
N LEU A 845 -38.07 1.93 13.45
CA LEU A 845 -39.17 1.88 14.39
C LEU A 845 -40.29 0.98 13.82
N GLY A 846 -41.27 0.62 14.66
CA GLY A 846 -42.40 -0.20 14.24
C GLY A 846 -43.29 0.50 13.21
N ASP A 847 -44.16 -0.28 12.56
CA ASP A 847 -45.12 0.23 11.59
C ASP A 847 -46.01 1.33 12.22
N ASN A 848 -46.44 2.32 11.41
CA ASN A 848 -47.19 3.51 11.84
C ASN A 848 -46.45 4.54 12.73
N THR A 849 -45.12 4.53 12.82
CA THR A 849 -44.36 5.52 13.62
C THR A 849 -43.80 6.73 12.85
N ALA A 850 -43.59 6.62 11.54
CA ALA A 850 -43.13 7.72 10.66
C ALA A 850 -43.55 7.47 9.20
N MET A 851 -43.65 8.53 8.39
CA MET A 851 -43.89 8.41 6.93
C MET A 851 -42.58 8.22 6.15
N VAL A 852 -41.51 8.88 6.61
CA VAL A 852 -40.15 8.72 6.12
C VAL A 852 -39.24 8.49 7.32
N GLN A 853 -38.41 7.46 7.29
CA GLN A 853 -37.42 7.21 8.33
C GLN A 853 -35.99 7.29 7.77
N LEU A 854 -35.16 8.10 8.44
CA LEU A 854 -33.72 8.16 8.25
C LEU A 854 -33.11 6.97 9.02
N VAL A 855 -32.68 5.95 8.29
CA VAL A 855 -32.11 4.72 8.85
C VAL A 855 -30.58 4.78 8.67
N PRO A 856 -29.80 4.97 9.74
CA PRO A 856 -28.35 5.01 9.66
C PRO A 856 -27.79 3.63 9.30
N GLN A 857 -26.92 3.58 8.29
CA GLN A 857 -26.28 2.35 7.83
C GLN A 857 -24.84 2.64 7.35
N ASP A 858 -23.85 2.21 8.15
CA ASP A 858 -22.41 2.27 7.85
C ASP A 858 -21.92 3.56 7.17
N ASN A 859 -21.97 4.67 7.92
CA ASN A 859 -21.52 6.00 7.49
C ASN A 859 -22.31 6.61 6.31
N ARG A 860 -23.45 5.99 5.94
CA ARG A 860 -24.47 6.56 5.07
C ARG A 860 -25.81 6.64 5.81
N VAL A 861 -26.72 7.48 5.31
CA VAL A 861 -28.11 7.53 5.76
C VAL A 861 -28.97 6.93 4.67
N THR A 862 -29.56 5.76 4.94
CA THR A 862 -30.58 5.18 4.06
C THR A 862 -31.95 5.73 4.40
N LEU A 863 -32.82 5.77 3.40
CA LEU A 863 -34.16 6.32 3.51
C LEU A 863 -35.17 5.18 3.37
N ALA A 864 -36.05 5.01 4.35
CA ALA A 864 -37.21 4.14 4.26
C ALA A 864 -38.48 5.00 4.14
N VAL A 865 -39.41 4.63 3.26
CA VAL A 865 -40.63 5.39 2.98
C VAL A 865 -41.86 4.48 3.05
N ASP A 866 -42.85 4.88 3.85
CA ASP A 866 -44.13 4.21 3.97
C ASP A 866 -45.16 4.86 3.03
N LEU A 867 -45.41 4.25 1.87
CA LEU A 867 -46.35 4.81 0.90
C LEU A 867 -47.81 4.74 1.36
N ALA A 868 -48.17 3.85 2.29
CA ALA A 868 -49.53 3.76 2.80
C ALA A 868 -49.86 5.01 3.65
N LEU A 869 -48.98 5.36 4.59
CA LEU A 869 -49.12 6.56 5.43
C LEU A 869 -49.02 7.86 4.60
N VAL A 870 -48.07 7.93 3.66
CA VAL A 870 -47.92 9.09 2.74
C VAL A 870 -49.21 9.31 1.92
N ARG A 871 -49.78 8.25 1.35
CA ARG A 871 -51.03 8.32 0.57
C ARG A 871 -52.24 8.65 1.45
N ALA A 872 -52.32 8.07 2.66
CA ALA A 872 -53.37 8.39 3.62
C ALA A 872 -53.34 9.87 4.02
N ALA A 873 -52.14 10.46 4.12
CA ALA A 873 -51.93 11.88 4.38
C ALA A 873 -52.16 12.79 3.15
N GLN A 874 -52.62 12.24 2.02
CA GLN A 874 -52.80 12.92 0.73
C GLN A 874 -51.52 13.56 0.15
N LEU A 875 -50.36 13.19 0.68
CA LEU A 875 -49.06 13.65 0.19
C LEU A 875 -48.67 12.87 -1.07
N ARG A 876 -47.91 13.53 -1.95
CA ARG A 876 -47.26 12.90 -3.10
C ARG A 876 -45.76 12.98 -2.96
N ILE A 877 -45.06 11.92 -3.37
CA ILE A 877 -43.59 11.89 -3.43
C ILE A 877 -43.19 11.77 -4.90
N ASP A 878 -42.20 12.56 -5.30
CA ASP A 878 -41.66 12.56 -6.65
C ASP A 878 -40.98 11.22 -6.98
N ALA A 879 -41.12 10.77 -8.23
CA ALA A 879 -40.53 9.51 -8.70
C ALA A 879 -39.00 9.48 -8.55
N THR A 880 -38.34 10.63 -8.60
CA THR A 880 -36.89 10.79 -8.39
C THR A 880 -36.48 10.38 -6.98
N LEU A 881 -37.27 10.70 -5.94
CA LEU A 881 -36.98 10.23 -4.59
C LEU A 881 -37.33 8.75 -4.46
N LEU A 882 -38.43 8.28 -5.05
CA LEU A 882 -38.82 6.86 -4.99
C LEU A 882 -37.82 5.89 -5.65
N GLN A 883 -36.90 6.38 -6.49
CA GLN A 883 -35.78 5.62 -7.04
C GLN A 883 -34.59 5.49 -6.06
N MET A 884 -34.54 6.28 -4.98
CA MET A 884 -33.39 6.39 -4.07
C MET A 884 -33.67 5.88 -2.65
N VAL A 885 -34.84 5.26 -2.41
CA VAL A 885 -35.33 4.89 -1.06
C VAL A 885 -35.85 3.45 -1.00
N GLU A 886 -35.83 2.85 0.19
CA GLU A 886 -36.50 1.59 0.48
C GLU A 886 -38.01 1.82 0.62
N VAL A 887 -38.78 1.40 -0.38
CA VAL A 887 -40.23 1.63 -0.46
C VAL A 887 -41.01 0.48 0.19
N ARG A 888 -41.86 0.81 1.17
CA ARG A 888 -42.98 -0.02 1.64
C ARG A 888 -44.26 0.37 0.91
N GLN A 889 -45.12 -0.60 0.61
CA GLN A 889 -46.41 -0.42 -0.10
C GLN A 889 -47.60 -0.76 0.80
#